data_AF-A0A815MJA6-F1
#
_entry.id   AF-A0A815MJA6-F1
#
_cell.length_a   1.000
_cell.length_b   1.000
_cell.length_c   1.000
_cell.angle_alpha   90.00
_cell.angle_beta   90.00
_cell.angle_gamma   90.00
#
_symmetry.space_group_name_H-M   'P 1'
#
loop_
_entity.id
_entity.type
_entity.pdbx_description
1 polymer ?
#
loop_
_entity_poly.entity_id
_entity_poly.type
_entity_poly.pdbx_seq_one_letter_code
_entity_poly.pdbx_strand_id
1 'polypeptide(L)'
;MVNKMTTIGKDLTQRTRQLEDYIVDPRSFICVDSLLDSLIALTYDSEGLKKTKNFDTFFSKFNGPTRDIRERRINFDDFEPIKIIGRGAFGTVDLVRRKTSGQVYAMKTLSKFEMLKRSDSAFFWEERNIMAFSNSDWIVKLHYAFQDAKNLYMIMDYMPGGDLITLLERYEISESSARFYCAEVVLALDAIHNLGYIHRDIKPDNMLLDARGHLKLADFGTCVKMDKDGLVRSDTAVGTPDYISPEILKSQSTIGVYGREVDWWSVGVFLYEMLLGETPFYAESLVGTYHKIMNHRENLAFPEEIPLSTEARSLICAFLTDRSIRLGKNGVGEVKAHPFFTNHTEWTWETIRKASVPIVPSLASDEDTTNFNEIENTDGSPEETFSVSKTFVGNQLSFIGFSFSNEQQPFLDRRSMSTFNNLNNSELEQRLQETERIKNELEIRLRRLYDDLNIKCQEEKSLNNKFYELEKLNVILATENKEIQRKYEIELEKAHACANFLEDTQRALEHEKQHKNQIDAINRELAEKIIHSERQLTELNDQLSLELDNSIRLKKQNQELQKTCAYFERVYHESNEKYQELISIKLQIEKDFHAQQSDNDQEKNAKFLALEKIQELEELHESERQVKELRKKVEEERAMKQSLVEKLLQVATNPLVKKPFLSQTAGGSNRRLDRNERNAVRRLEQELEVERSKYKNLQNEKDEDVSALTEDINKLKRELDSRQEDIERLKQQLDSRSSIDNISTITEETDEDTKESWVQIPKKSNIQKNGWKKQLAVMTKNKLLLFNSERDQQAALSIDIDKLYHVRAVNQGDVIHANPNEIPKIFQIIYDSQLHTLPNLVSATGIHSLEQDHPNGEFIEYKGHHFVFVTYRMRTECEVCNHPCYHLLSPPPCLQCTRCRVRCHKQHYDDGEFIPPCRVYDTLTVKELLVMCPSDKEQRHWIAKLSKKIPRPAFDSTRSRTTSIHSPTPSVNSSTSNLFSNISGQSSKDKSSTLPPRAK
;
A
#
# COMPACT_ATOMS: atom_id res chain seq x y z
N MET A 1 -52.98 9.22 -61.25
CA MET A 1 -51.84 9.66 -60.42
C MET A 1 -52.27 10.36 -59.12
N VAL A 2 -53.18 11.35 -59.15
CA VAL A 2 -53.63 12.13 -57.98
C VAL A 2 -53.82 11.31 -56.68
N ASN A 3 -54.55 10.20 -56.72
CA ASN A 3 -54.82 9.38 -55.53
C ASN A 3 -53.58 8.71 -54.90
N LYS A 4 -52.44 8.60 -55.60
CA LYS A 4 -51.15 8.19 -54.97
C LYS A 4 -50.48 9.38 -54.27
N MET A 5 -50.55 10.58 -54.84
CA MET A 5 -50.01 11.79 -54.22
C MET A 5 -50.74 12.14 -52.92
N THR A 6 -52.07 11.95 -52.84
CA THR A 6 -52.82 12.19 -51.60
C THR A 6 -52.47 11.19 -50.48
N THR A 7 -52.16 9.93 -50.80
CA THR A 7 -51.76 8.95 -49.77
C THR A 7 -50.33 9.19 -49.29
N ILE A 8 -49.40 9.50 -50.21
CA ILE A 8 -48.03 9.91 -49.84
C ILE A 8 -48.05 11.24 -49.06
N GLY A 9 -48.94 12.18 -49.40
CA GLY A 9 -49.14 13.42 -48.65
C GLY A 9 -49.65 13.19 -47.22
N LYS A 10 -50.51 12.18 -47.01
CA LYS A 10 -50.95 11.76 -45.67
C LYS A 10 -49.82 11.10 -44.87
N ASP A 11 -49.05 10.19 -45.47
CA ASP A 11 -47.84 9.61 -44.84
C ASP A 11 -46.84 10.69 -44.42
N LEU A 12 -46.50 11.59 -45.34
CA LEU A 12 -45.57 12.68 -45.06
C LEU A 12 -46.10 13.61 -43.96
N THR A 13 -47.38 14.00 -44.00
CA THR A 13 -47.99 14.84 -42.96
C THR A 13 -48.02 14.14 -41.59
N GLN A 14 -48.27 12.82 -41.55
CA GLN A 14 -48.23 12.05 -40.32
C GLN A 14 -46.81 11.98 -39.75
N ARG A 15 -45.81 11.70 -40.59
CA ARG A 15 -44.40 11.63 -40.19
C ARG A 15 -43.84 12.99 -39.78
N THR A 16 -44.24 14.08 -40.44
CA THR A 16 -43.91 15.45 -40.03
C THR A 16 -44.51 15.77 -38.67
N ARG A 17 -45.80 15.45 -38.42
CA ARG A 17 -46.41 15.65 -37.09
C ARG A 17 -45.72 14.84 -36.00
N GLN A 18 -45.43 13.56 -36.25
CA GLN A 18 -44.67 12.75 -35.29
C GLN A 18 -43.30 13.37 -34.96
N LEU A 19 -42.60 13.93 -35.96
CA LEU A 19 -41.34 14.63 -35.74
C LEU A 19 -41.53 15.98 -35.01
N GLU A 20 -42.59 16.75 -35.31
CA GLU A 20 -42.96 17.95 -34.56
C GLU A 20 -43.23 17.60 -33.08
N ASP A 21 -44.05 16.58 -32.82
CA ASP A 21 -44.40 16.12 -31.48
C ASP A 21 -43.14 15.66 -30.70
N TYR A 22 -42.19 14.94 -31.35
CA TYR A 22 -40.89 14.60 -30.75
C TYR A 22 -39.93 15.78 -30.56
N ILE A 23 -40.10 16.91 -31.26
CA ILE A 23 -39.24 18.09 -31.12
C ILE A 23 -39.77 19.02 -30.03
N VAL A 24 -41.09 19.06 -29.78
CA VAL A 24 -41.70 19.88 -28.74
C VAL A 24 -41.84 19.18 -27.37
N ASP A 25 -41.77 17.85 -27.30
CA ASP A 25 -41.74 17.13 -26.02
C ASP A 25 -40.39 17.37 -25.28
N PRO A 26 -40.37 18.03 -24.11
CA PRO A 26 -39.14 18.27 -23.35
C PRO A 26 -38.50 16.99 -22.78
N ARG A 27 -39.22 15.85 -22.79
CA ARG A 27 -38.70 14.52 -22.40
C ARG A 27 -38.05 13.77 -23.56
N SER A 28 -38.19 14.27 -24.80
CA SER A 28 -37.59 13.67 -25.99
C SER A 28 -36.10 13.99 -26.09
N PHE A 29 -35.29 12.98 -26.44
CA PHE A 29 -33.87 13.16 -26.69
C PHE A 29 -33.59 14.09 -27.89
N ILE A 30 -34.54 14.26 -28.81
CA ILE A 30 -34.42 15.14 -30.00
C ILE A 30 -35.24 16.44 -29.88
N CYS A 31 -35.53 16.89 -28.66
CA CYS A 31 -36.15 18.18 -28.42
C CYS A 31 -35.28 19.35 -28.91
N VAL A 32 -35.87 20.55 -29.03
CA VAL A 32 -35.17 21.76 -29.52
C VAL A 32 -33.86 22.01 -28.76
N ASP A 33 -33.85 21.87 -27.43
CA ASP A 33 -32.66 22.11 -26.61
C ASP A 33 -31.52 21.12 -26.91
N SER A 34 -31.82 19.83 -27.12
CA SER A 34 -30.82 18.82 -27.51
C SER A 34 -30.23 19.05 -28.90
N LEU A 35 -31.05 19.53 -29.84
CA LEU A 35 -30.59 19.85 -31.19
C LEU A 35 -29.69 21.11 -31.20
N LEU A 36 -29.95 22.08 -30.32
CA LEU A 36 -29.08 23.24 -30.11
C LEU A 36 -27.79 22.87 -29.38
N ASP A 37 -27.87 22.04 -28.32
CA ASP A 37 -26.71 21.49 -27.61
C ASP A 37 -25.79 20.74 -28.58
N SER A 38 -26.34 19.93 -29.49
CA SER A 38 -25.59 19.20 -30.51
C SER A 38 -24.72 20.12 -31.38
N LEU A 39 -25.27 21.26 -31.81
CA LEU A 39 -24.57 22.22 -32.67
C LEU A 39 -23.49 23.00 -31.91
N ILE A 40 -23.76 23.33 -30.64
CA ILE A 40 -22.80 23.99 -29.73
C ILE A 40 -21.63 23.05 -29.42
N ALA A 41 -21.90 21.81 -29.02
CA ALA A 41 -20.90 20.78 -28.74
C ALA A 41 -19.98 20.54 -29.93
N LEU A 42 -20.55 20.33 -31.13
CA LEU A 42 -19.76 20.15 -32.35
C LEU A 42 -18.94 21.40 -32.73
N THR A 43 -19.38 22.61 -32.37
CA THR A 43 -18.57 23.83 -32.58
C THR A 43 -17.36 23.84 -31.65
N TYR A 44 -17.55 23.56 -30.36
CA TYR A 44 -16.46 23.51 -29.38
C TYR A 44 -15.42 22.43 -29.73
N ASP A 45 -15.83 21.18 -29.98
CA ASP A 45 -14.91 20.09 -30.35
C ASP A 45 -14.23 20.30 -31.72
N SER A 46 -14.72 21.23 -32.56
CA SER A 46 -14.08 21.63 -33.81
C SER A 46 -12.98 22.70 -33.67
N GLU A 47 -12.88 23.40 -32.53
CA GLU A 47 -12.00 24.57 -32.34
C GLU A 47 -10.52 24.25 -32.64
N GLY A 48 -10.01 23.13 -32.13
CA GLY A 48 -8.62 22.67 -32.34
C GLY A 48 -8.33 22.15 -33.75
N LEU A 49 -9.36 21.91 -34.57
CA LEU A 49 -9.28 21.09 -35.80
C LEU A 49 -9.25 21.91 -37.10
N LYS A 50 -9.13 23.23 -37.01
CA LYS A 50 -9.11 24.21 -38.13
C LYS A 50 -8.01 23.98 -39.18
N LYS A 51 -7.08 23.04 -38.96
CA LYS A 51 -6.13 22.57 -40.00
C LYS A 51 -6.79 21.69 -41.07
N THR A 52 -7.92 21.07 -40.76
CA THR A 52 -8.67 20.21 -41.68
C THR A 52 -9.78 21.03 -42.33
N LYS A 53 -9.72 21.19 -43.66
CA LYS A 53 -10.61 22.08 -44.44
C LYS A 53 -12.10 21.95 -44.11
N ASN A 54 -12.59 20.73 -43.85
CA ASN A 54 -14.00 20.50 -43.53
C ASN A 54 -14.39 21.08 -42.16
N PHE A 55 -13.55 20.89 -41.14
CA PHE A 55 -13.74 21.47 -39.80
C PHE A 55 -13.59 22.99 -39.82
N ASP A 56 -12.63 23.53 -40.57
CA ASP A 56 -12.44 24.97 -40.75
C ASP A 56 -13.65 25.64 -41.43
N THR A 57 -14.16 25.02 -42.50
CA THR A 57 -15.37 25.47 -43.21
C THR A 57 -16.62 25.40 -42.32
N PHE A 58 -16.74 24.36 -41.49
CA PHE A 58 -17.83 24.22 -40.52
C PHE A 58 -17.74 25.29 -39.42
N PHE A 59 -16.59 25.40 -38.75
CA PHE A 59 -16.38 26.34 -37.64
C PHE A 59 -16.59 27.79 -38.11
N SER A 60 -16.01 28.17 -39.25
CA SER A 60 -16.16 29.51 -39.83
C SER A 60 -17.62 29.86 -40.18
N LYS A 61 -18.45 28.85 -40.51
CA LYS A 61 -19.88 29.04 -40.79
C LYS A 61 -20.74 29.11 -39.53
N PHE A 62 -20.46 28.29 -38.52
CA PHE A 62 -21.35 28.07 -37.38
C PHE A 62 -20.94 28.74 -36.06
N ASN A 63 -19.66 29.12 -35.87
CA ASN A 63 -19.20 29.75 -34.62
C ASN A 63 -19.92 31.09 -34.29
N GLY A 64 -20.26 31.88 -35.31
CA GLY A 64 -21.13 33.06 -35.13
C GLY A 64 -22.51 32.66 -34.62
N PRO A 65 -23.31 31.91 -35.41
CA PRO A 65 -24.61 31.41 -34.99
C PRO A 65 -24.64 30.70 -33.62
N THR A 66 -23.65 29.88 -33.26
CA THR A 66 -23.62 29.20 -31.96
C THR A 66 -23.15 30.08 -30.80
N ARG A 67 -22.42 31.18 -31.06
CA ARG A 67 -22.27 32.25 -30.06
C ARG A 67 -23.61 32.97 -29.85
N ASP A 68 -24.25 33.39 -30.93
CA ASP A 68 -25.54 34.09 -30.87
C ASP A 68 -26.67 33.22 -30.24
N ILE A 69 -26.58 31.89 -30.31
CA ILE A 69 -27.48 30.96 -29.59
C ILE A 69 -27.13 30.92 -28.09
N ARG A 70 -25.84 30.85 -27.72
CA ARG A 70 -25.39 30.84 -26.32
C ARG A 70 -25.77 32.13 -25.59
N GLU A 71 -25.58 33.28 -26.24
CA GLU A 71 -25.95 34.62 -25.73
C GLU A 71 -27.49 34.83 -25.58
N ARG A 72 -28.32 33.92 -26.09
CA ARG A 72 -29.80 34.02 -26.06
C ARG A 72 -30.49 32.94 -25.24
N ARG A 73 -29.77 31.87 -24.87
CA ARG A 73 -30.24 30.87 -23.90
C ARG A 73 -29.82 31.32 -22.50
N ILE A 74 -30.49 30.76 -21.50
CA ILE A 74 -30.08 30.99 -20.11
C ILE A 74 -28.63 30.49 -19.92
N ASN A 75 -27.81 31.30 -19.28
CA ASN A 75 -26.38 31.09 -19.16
C ASN A 75 -25.88 31.62 -17.80
N PHE A 76 -24.59 31.45 -17.52
CA PHE A 76 -24.00 31.81 -16.21
C PHE A 76 -24.12 33.33 -15.91
N ASP A 77 -24.00 34.19 -16.92
CA ASP A 77 -24.02 35.64 -16.74
C ASP A 77 -25.41 36.21 -16.42
N ASP A 78 -26.48 35.41 -16.52
CA ASP A 78 -27.83 35.75 -16.03
C ASP A 78 -27.94 35.73 -14.48
N PHE A 79 -26.96 35.13 -13.79
CA PHE A 79 -26.96 34.90 -12.35
C PHE A 79 -25.82 35.66 -11.65
N GLU A 80 -26.05 36.03 -10.40
CA GLU A 80 -25.10 36.69 -9.51
C GLU A 80 -24.80 35.74 -8.33
N PRO A 81 -23.56 35.25 -8.17
CA PRO A 81 -23.21 34.36 -7.06
C PRO A 81 -23.03 35.13 -5.75
N ILE A 82 -23.67 34.63 -4.69
CA ILE A 82 -23.70 35.23 -3.35
C ILE A 82 -22.72 34.51 -2.40
N LYS A 83 -22.83 33.19 -2.29
CA LYS A 83 -22.06 32.35 -1.34
C LYS A 83 -22.01 30.90 -1.82
N ILE A 84 -20.88 30.22 -1.65
CA ILE A 84 -20.81 28.76 -1.76
C ILE A 84 -21.56 28.17 -0.56
N ILE A 85 -22.55 27.30 -0.80
CA ILE A 85 -23.37 26.64 0.22
C ILE A 85 -23.17 25.11 0.25
N GLY A 86 -22.54 24.54 -0.77
CA GLY A 86 -22.17 23.12 -0.81
C GLY A 86 -20.94 22.86 -1.68
N ARG A 87 -20.23 21.75 -1.43
CA ARG A 87 -19.13 21.27 -2.29
C ARG A 87 -19.15 19.74 -2.34
N GLY A 88 -19.30 19.19 -3.54
CA GLY A 88 -19.34 17.75 -3.79
C GLY A 88 -18.15 17.26 -4.63
N ALA A 89 -18.10 15.95 -4.89
CA ALA A 89 -16.97 15.31 -5.59
C ALA A 89 -16.73 15.75 -7.06
N PHE A 90 -17.66 16.52 -7.63
CA PHE A 90 -17.64 16.96 -9.03
C PHE A 90 -17.78 18.50 -9.22
N GLY A 91 -17.90 19.27 -8.13
CA GLY A 91 -18.09 20.73 -8.19
C GLY A 91 -18.80 21.33 -6.96
N THR A 92 -19.40 22.50 -7.12
CA THR A 92 -20.00 23.32 -6.03
C THR A 92 -21.52 23.39 -6.10
N VAL A 93 -22.13 23.80 -4.98
CA VAL A 93 -23.48 24.35 -4.94
C VAL A 93 -23.37 25.78 -4.43
N ASP A 94 -23.79 26.72 -5.27
CA ASP A 94 -23.68 28.16 -5.05
C ASP A 94 -25.07 28.77 -4.84
N LEU A 95 -25.22 29.61 -3.82
CA LEU A 95 -26.38 30.48 -3.69
C LEU A 95 -26.27 31.59 -4.74
N VAL A 96 -27.29 31.74 -5.58
CA VAL A 96 -27.29 32.73 -6.68
C VAL A 96 -28.59 33.54 -6.72
N ARG A 97 -28.51 34.81 -7.13
CA ARG A 97 -29.67 35.63 -7.48
C ARG A 97 -29.75 35.80 -9.00
N ARG A 98 -30.92 35.55 -9.60
CA ARG A 98 -31.14 35.77 -11.04
C ARG A 98 -31.33 37.27 -11.30
N LYS A 99 -30.44 37.88 -12.08
CA LYS A 99 -30.35 39.34 -12.27
C LYS A 99 -31.62 39.98 -12.84
N THR A 100 -32.42 39.22 -13.60
CA THR A 100 -33.63 39.71 -14.28
C THR A 100 -34.92 39.63 -13.45
N SER A 101 -35.05 38.65 -12.56
CA SER A 101 -36.24 38.50 -11.69
C SER A 101 -35.98 38.90 -10.23
N GLY A 102 -34.71 39.03 -9.83
CA GLY A 102 -34.30 39.18 -8.44
C GLY A 102 -34.49 37.92 -7.59
N GLN A 103 -34.94 36.79 -8.15
CA GLN A 103 -35.20 35.57 -7.38
C GLN A 103 -33.91 34.83 -7.02
N VAL A 104 -33.84 34.33 -5.78
CA VAL A 104 -32.75 33.51 -5.25
C VAL A 104 -32.97 32.01 -5.59
N TYR A 105 -31.89 31.32 -5.92
CA TYR A 105 -31.84 29.89 -6.28
C TYR A 105 -30.57 29.22 -5.77
N ALA A 106 -30.55 27.89 -5.72
CA ALA A 106 -29.31 27.12 -5.58
C ALA A 106 -28.81 26.67 -6.97
N MET A 107 -27.54 26.91 -7.28
CA MET A 107 -26.89 26.51 -8.54
C MET A 107 -25.88 25.40 -8.27
N LYS A 108 -26.19 24.15 -8.68
CA LYS A 108 -25.22 23.05 -8.67
C LYS A 108 -24.38 23.11 -9.94
N THR A 109 -23.09 23.39 -9.79
CA THR A 109 -22.10 23.48 -10.86
C THR A 109 -21.29 22.19 -10.92
N LEU A 110 -21.24 21.52 -12.08
CA LEU A 110 -20.52 20.25 -12.27
C LEU A 110 -19.45 20.40 -13.36
N SER A 111 -18.19 20.06 -13.06
CA SER A 111 -17.08 20.12 -14.01
C SER A 111 -17.11 18.96 -14.99
N LYS A 112 -17.31 19.24 -16.29
CA LYS A 112 -17.28 18.24 -17.37
C LYS A 112 -15.95 17.50 -17.44
N PHE A 113 -14.85 18.18 -17.07
CA PHE A 113 -13.52 17.60 -17.03
C PHE A 113 -13.38 16.55 -15.92
N GLU A 114 -13.75 16.91 -14.68
CA GLU A 114 -13.73 15.96 -13.55
C GLU A 114 -14.76 14.82 -13.74
N MET A 115 -15.85 15.08 -14.48
CA MET A 115 -16.76 14.04 -14.93
C MET A 115 -16.08 13.08 -15.91
N LEU A 116 -15.61 13.52 -17.08
CA LEU A 116 -15.00 12.60 -18.07
C LEU A 116 -13.70 11.90 -17.59
N LYS A 117 -13.00 12.48 -16.62
CA LYS A 117 -11.85 11.88 -15.92
C LYS A 117 -12.24 10.65 -15.08
N ARG A 118 -13.54 10.45 -14.81
CA ARG A 118 -14.15 9.26 -14.19
C ARG A 118 -15.09 8.62 -15.22
N SER A 119 -14.74 7.44 -15.73
CA SER A 119 -15.34 6.81 -16.92
C SER A 119 -16.86 6.67 -16.91
N ASP A 120 -17.47 6.55 -15.73
CA ASP A 120 -18.86 6.11 -15.55
C ASP A 120 -19.80 7.29 -15.20
N SER A 121 -19.45 8.49 -15.67
CA SER A 121 -20.02 9.77 -15.22
C SER A 121 -21.45 10.09 -15.69
N ALA A 122 -22.27 9.11 -16.04
CA ALA A 122 -23.63 9.29 -16.58
C ALA A 122 -24.71 9.71 -15.55
N PHE A 123 -24.37 9.73 -14.26
CA PHE A 123 -25.27 9.95 -13.11
C PHE A 123 -26.17 11.20 -13.19
N PHE A 124 -25.68 12.29 -13.79
CA PHE A 124 -26.38 13.57 -13.87
C PHE A 124 -27.69 13.53 -14.70
N TRP A 125 -27.85 12.53 -15.58
CA TRP A 125 -29.03 12.43 -16.44
C TRP A 125 -30.30 12.16 -15.64
N GLU A 126 -30.28 11.16 -14.78
CA GLU A 126 -31.46 10.80 -13.98
C GLU A 126 -31.67 11.80 -12.85
N GLU A 127 -30.60 12.40 -12.30
CA GLU A 127 -30.74 13.55 -11.39
C GLU A 127 -31.52 14.70 -12.02
N ARG A 128 -31.09 15.15 -13.22
CA ARG A 128 -31.79 16.20 -13.96
C ARG A 128 -33.23 15.80 -14.28
N ASN A 129 -33.45 14.57 -14.75
CA ASN A 129 -34.79 14.10 -15.15
C ASN A 129 -35.76 14.04 -13.95
N ILE A 130 -35.31 13.57 -12.78
CA ILE A 130 -36.13 13.50 -11.57
C ILE A 130 -36.52 14.91 -11.10
N MET A 131 -35.57 15.85 -11.02
CA MET A 131 -35.86 17.22 -10.58
C MET A 131 -36.67 18.03 -11.61
N ALA A 132 -36.53 17.75 -12.91
CA ALA A 132 -37.27 18.41 -13.98
C ALA A 132 -38.73 17.92 -14.12
N PHE A 133 -38.96 16.62 -13.96
CA PHE A 133 -40.22 15.97 -14.38
C PHE A 133 -41.05 15.34 -13.27
N SER A 134 -40.59 15.36 -12.02
CA SER A 134 -41.32 14.81 -10.87
C SER A 134 -42.62 15.55 -10.52
N ASN A 135 -42.64 16.88 -10.66
CA ASN A 135 -43.76 17.76 -10.25
C ASN A 135 -44.31 17.41 -8.85
N SER A 136 -43.41 17.22 -7.89
CA SER A 136 -43.70 16.74 -6.52
C SER A 136 -43.23 17.76 -5.49
N ASP A 137 -44.08 18.04 -4.49
CA ASP A 137 -43.71 18.89 -3.34
C ASP A 137 -42.56 18.28 -2.50
N TRP A 138 -42.28 16.98 -2.66
CA TRP A 138 -41.26 16.24 -1.91
C TRP A 138 -39.85 16.23 -2.54
N ILE A 139 -39.69 16.77 -3.74
CA ILE A 139 -38.44 16.78 -4.50
C ILE A 139 -38.00 18.24 -4.71
N VAL A 140 -36.69 18.50 -4.64
CA VAL A 140 -36.12 19.81 -5.04
C VAL A 140 -36.36 20.03 -6.54
N LYS A 141 -37.01 21.14 -6.88
CA LYS A 141 -37.41 21.42 -8.27
C LYS A 141 -36.25 21.99 -9.08
N LEU A 142 -36.08 21.50 -10.30
CA LEU A 142 -35.23 22.12 -11.31
C LEU A 142 -36.01 23.18 -12.10
N HIS A 143 -35.48 24.39 -12.19
CA HIS A 143 -36.02 25.46 -13.04
C HIS A 143 -35.29 25.52 -14.38
N TYR A 144 -33.96 25.39 -14.37
CA TYR A 144 -33.12 25.38 -15.57
C TYR A 144 -31.98 24.39 -15.44
N ALA A 145 -31.62 23.73 -16.55
CA ALA A 145 -30.30 23.17 -16.76
C ALA A 145 -29.67 23.83 -17.98
N PHE A 146 -28.38 24.16 -17.91
CA PHE A 146 -27.62 24.70 -19.03
C PHE A 146 -26.14 24.31 -18.92
N GLN A 147 -25.34 24.65 -19.93
CA GLN A 147 -23.94 24.23 -20.02
C GLN A 147 -23.09 25.20 -20.83
N ASP A 148 -21.80 25.26 -20.51
CA ASP A 148 -20.78 25.98 -21.28
C ASP A 148 -19.69 25.02 -21.80
N ALA A 149 -18.46 25.50 -22.05
CA ALA A 149 -17.34 24.66 -22.49
C ALA A 149 -16.73 23.79 -21.37
N LYS A 150 -16.82 24.22 -20.11
CA LYS A 150 -16.23 23.60 -18.91
C LYS A 150 -17.24 22.81 -18.08
N ASN A 151 -18.46 23.34 -17.94
CA ASN A 151 -19.35 23.01 -16.84
C ASN A 151 -20.77 22.68 -17.30
N LEU A 152 -21.48 21.95 -16.44
CA LEU A 152 -22.94 21.85 -16.41
C LEU A 152 -23.45 22.67 -15.22
N TYR A 153 -24.62 23.29 -15.36
CA TYR A 153 -25.26 24.10 -14.32
C TYR A 153 -26.71 23.66 -14.14
N MET A 154 -27.13 23.46 -12.88
CA MET A 154 -28.52 23.16 -12.51
C MET A 154 -29.03 24.19 -11.52
N ILE A 155 -30.07 24.93 -11.92
CA ILE A 155 -30.71 25.98 -11.12
C ILE A 155 -31.95 25.40 -10.45
N MET A 156 -31.90 25.33 -9.13
CA MET A 156 -32.80 24.58 -8.27
C MET A 156 -33.50 25.52 -7.26
N ASP A 157 -34.60 25.06 -6.64
CA ASP A 157 -35.13 25.72 -5.45
C ASP A 157 -34.03 25.91 -4.40
N TYR A 158 -33.93 27.12 -3.82
CA TYR A 158 -33.09 27.32 -2.64
C TYR A 158 -33.79 26.76 -1.40
N MET A 159 -33.03 26.09 -0.54
CA MET A 159 -33.50 25.35 0.64
C MET A 159 -32.91 25.96 1.92
N PRO A 160 -33.40 27.14 2.36
CA PRO A 160 -32.76 27.94 3.41
C PRO A 160 -32.79 27.31 4.81
N GLY A 161 -33.55 26.24 5.02
CA GLY A 161 -33.55 25.50 6.28
C GLY A 161 -32.31 24.61 6.49
N GLY A 162 -31.46 24.45 5.47
CA GLY A 162 -30.29 23.58 5.50
C GLY A 162 -30.64 22.11 5.23
N ASP A 163 -29.70 21.22 5.54
CA ASP A 163 -29.88 19.76 5.57
C ASP A 163 -30.35 19.28 6.96
N LEU A 164 -30.78 18.01 7.05
CA LEU A 164 -31.17 17.44 8.34
C LEU A 164 -29.97 17.17 9.27
N ILE A 165 -28.73 17.05 8.78
CA ILE A 165 -27.56 16.94 9.67
C ILE A 165 -27.46 18.19 10.54
N THR A 166 -27.52 19.37 9.92
CA THR A 166 -27.50 20.68 10.58
C THR A 166 -28.63 20.84 11.60
N LEU A 167 -29.78 20.17 11.39
CA LEU A 167 -30.86 20.10 12.37
C LEU A 167 -30.54 19.14 13.54
N LEU A 168 -30.00 17.94 13.25
CA LEU A 168 -29.58 16.96 14.26
C LEU A 168 -28.43 17.45 15.15
N GLU A 169 -27.52 18.26 14.61
CA GLU A 169 -26.42 18.89 15.36
C GLU A 169 -26.89 19.98 16.33
N ARG A 170 -28.04 20.61 16.06
CA ARG A 170 -28.53 21.80 16.78
C ARG A 170 -29.64 21.52 17.80
N TYR A 171 -30.39 20.42 17.63
CA TYR A 171 -31.59 20.14 18.41
C TYR A 171 -31.66 18.69 18.90
N GLU A 172 -31.99 18.49 20.18
CA GLU A 172 -32.39 17.17 20.68
C GLU A 172 -33.76 16.79 20.09
N ILE A 173 -33.82 15.66 19.38
CA ILE A 173 -35.01 15.26 18.61
C ILE A 173 -35.94 14.42 19.47
N SER A 174 -37.13 14.96 19.75
CA SER A 174 -38.23 14.19 20.34
C SER A 174 -38.74 13.12 19.38
N GLU A 175 -39.29 12.02 19.91
CA GLU A 175 -39.89 10.98 19.07
C GLU A 175 -41.05 11.49 18.20
N SER A 176 -41.76 12.55 18.64
CA SER A 176 -42.75 13.26 17.80
C SER A 176 -42.12 13.96 16.59
N SER A 177 -40.96 14.60 16.77
CA SER A 177 -40.21 15.24 15.68
C SER A 177 -39.67 14.19 14.70
N ALA A 178 -39.06 13.12 15.21
CA ALA A 178 -38.59 12.00 14.38
C ALA A 178 -39.73 11.33 13.60
N ARG A 179 -40.91 11.15 14.23
CA ARG A 179 -42.12 10.63 13.59
C ARG A 179 -42.59 11.51 12.42
N PHE A 180 -42.55 12.84 12.57
CA PHE A 180 -42.90 13.79 11.51
C PHE A 180 -41.92 13.70 10.33
N TYR A 181 -40.61 13.87 10.57
CA TYR A 181 -39.63 13.86 9.48
C TYR A 181 -39.51 12.49 8.80
N CYS A 182 -39.61 11.38 9.55
CA CYS A 182 -39.69 10.04 8.97
C CYS A 182 -40.94 9.85 8.08
N ALA A 183 -42.09 10.42 8.46
CA ALA A 183 -43.28 10.38 7.60
C ALA A 183 -43.12 11.21 6.31
N GLU A 184 -42.46 12.38 6.37
CA GLU A 184 -42.13 13.16 5.17
C GLU A 184 -41.12 12.42 4.26
N VAL A 185 -40.09 11.76 4.82
CA VAL A 185 -39.16 10.90 4.06
C VAL A 185 -39.89 9.74 3.39
N VAL A 186 -40.84 9.08 4.08
CA VAL A 186 -41.65 8.00 3.51
C VAL A 186 -42.48 8.46 2.33
N LEU A 187 -43.05 9.67 2.36
CA LEU A 187 -43.78 10.26 1.24
C LEU A 187 -42.87 10.72 0.09
N ALA A 188 -41.67 11.20 0.41
CA ALA A 188 -40.67 11.58 -0.59
C ALA A 188 -40.13 10.36 -1.36
N LEU A 189 -39.87 9.26 -0.68
CA LEU A 189 -39.49 7.99 -1.30
C LEU A 189 -40.62 7.38 -2.13
N ASP A 190 -41.86 7.41 -1.62
CA ASP A 190 -43.05 6.99 -2.38
C ASP A 190 -43.16 7.75 -3.72
N ALA A 191 -42.89 9.07 -3.73
CA ALA A 191 -42.85 9.85 -4.96
C ALA A 191 -41.77 9.38 -5.95
N ILE A 192 -40.54 9.10 -5.48
CA ILE A 192 -39.43 8.61 -6.33
C ILE A 192 -39.73 7.20 -6.87
N HIS A 193 -40.23 6.31 -6.01
CA HIS A 193 -40.59 4.93 -6.37
C HIS A 193 -41.73 4.88 -7.39
N ASN A 194 -42.69 5.81 -7.33
CA ASN A 194 -43.78 5.92 -8.29
C ASN A 194 -43.38 6.62 -9.60
N LEU A 195 -42.27 7.37 -9.63
CA LEU A 195 -41.61 7.81 -10.88
C LEU A 195 -40.81 6.69 -11.56
N GLY A 196 -40.67 5.52 -10.90
CA GLY A 196 -39.96 4.36 -11.43
C GLY A 196 -38.47 4.31 -11.06
N TYR A 197 -38.04 5.00 -10.00
CA TYR A 197 -36.64 5.07 -9.58
C TYR A 197 -36.43 4.51 -8.17
N ILE A 198 -35.19 4.11 -7.87
CA ILE A 198 -34.67 3.77 -6.53
C ILE A 198 -33.56 4.78 -6.22
N HIS A 199 -33.45 5.26 -4.98
CA HIS A 199 -32.48 6.30 -4.62
C HIS A 199 -31.08 5.78 -4.30
N ARG A 200 -30.96 4.71 -3.52
CA ARG A 200 -29.70 4.06 -3.08
C ARG A 200 -28.77 4.89 -2.18
N ASP A 201 -29.14 6.12 -1.81
CA ASP A 201 -28.32 7.01 -0.97
C ASP A 201 -29.19 7.96 -0.13
N ILE A 202 -30.10 7.37 0.63
CA ILE A 202 -30.98 8.11 1.56
C ILE A 202 -30.23 8.31 2.88
N LYS A 203 -30.01 9.57 3.23
CA LYS A 203 -29.24 10.05 4.39
C LYS A 203 -29.62 11.50 4.71
N PRO A 204 -29.35 12.03 5.92
CA PRO A 204 -29.80 13.36 6.30
C PRO A 204 -29.16 14.49 5.48
N ASP A 205 -27.98 14.30 4.88
CA ASP A 205 -27.34 15.23 3.94
C ASP A 205 -28.26 15.54 2.74
N ASN A 206 -28.96 14.52 2.25
CA ASN A 206 -29.81 14.58 1.06
C ASN A 206 -31.25 15.00 1.38
N MET A 207 -31.54 15.35 2.65
CA MET A 207 -32.85 15.73 3.17
C MET A 207 -32.86 17.22 3.54
N LEU A 208 -33.18 18.06 2.56
CA LEU A 208 -33.13 19.52 2.71
C LEU A 208 -34.46 20.11 3.20
N LEU A 209 -34.39 21.18 3.99
CA LEU A 209 -35.56 21.84 4.59
C LEU A 209 -35.93 23.14 3.86
N ASP A 210 -37.20 23.29 3.49
CA ASP A 210 -37.70 24.51 2.87
C ASP A 210 -37.84 25.66 3.90
N ALA A 211 -38.19 26.87 3.42
CA ALA A 211 -38.36 28.04 4.29
C ALA A 211 -39.49 27.91 5.35
N ARG A 212 -40.29 26.84 5.32
CA ARG A 212 -41.29 26.48 6.34
C ARG A 212 -40.82 25.34 7.24
N GLY A 213 -39.65 24.73 6.97
CA GLY A 213 -39.11 23.57 7.70
C GLY A 213 -39.60 22.20 7.22
N HIS A 214 -40.24 22.11 6.04
CA HIS A 214 -40.66 20.82 5.47
C HIS A 214 -39.60 20.24 4.53
N LEU A 215 -39.50 18.90 4.52
CA LEU A 215 -38.44 18.15 3.84
C LEU A 215 -38.64 18.07 2.32
N LYS A 216 -37.57 18.23 1.55
CA LYS A 216 -37.44 17.80 0.15
C LYS A 216 -36.18 16.96 0.00
N LEU A 217 -36.25 15.91 -0.80
CA LEU A 217 -35.05 15.15 -1.20
C LEU A 217 -34.26 15.90 -2.28
N ALA A 218 -32.94 15.74 -2.24
CA ALA A 218 -31.94 16.30 -3.15
C ALA A 218 -30.82 15.29 -3.47
N ASP A 219 -29.88 15.68 -4.34
CA ASP A 219 -28.74 14.88 -4.84
C ASP A 219 -29.09 13.47 -5.33
N PHE A 220 -29.86 13.43 -6.42
CA PHE A 220 -30.33 12.21 -7.07
C PHE A 220 -29.29 11.52 -7.95
N GLY A 221 -28.00 11.86 -7.83
CA GLY A 221 -26.93 11.29 -8.67
C GLY A 221 -26.76 9.78 -8.52
N THR A 222 -27.13 9.22 -7.37
CA THR A 222 -27.12 7.77 -7.10
C THR A 222 -28.37 7.05 -7.60
N CYS A 223 -29.40 7.76 -8.06
CA CYS A 223 -30.66 7.16 -8.51
C CYS A 223 -30.48 6.21 -9.69
N VAL A 224 -31.36 5.23 -9.77
CA VAL A 224 -31.40 4.24 -10.85
C VAL A 224 -32.83 3.86 -11.18
N LYS A 225 -33.10 3.67 -12.47
CA LYS A 225 -34.42 3.35 -12.99
C LYS A 225 -34.73 1.86 -12.84
N MET A 226 -35.92 1.53 -12.35
CA MET A 226 -36.38 0.15 -12.22
C MET A 226 -36.73 -0.46 -13.59
N ASP A 227 -36.40 -1.74 -13.73
CA ASP A 227 -36.92 -2.63 -14.76
C ASP A 227 -38.45 -2.82 -14.62
N LYS A 228 -39.08 -3.42 -15.63
CA LYS A 228 -40.53 -3.70 -15.65
C LYS A 228 -41.02 -4.64 -14.53
N ASP A 229 -40.12 -5.32 -13.84
CA ASP A 229 -40.41 -6.16 -12.67
C ASP A 229 -40.26 -5.43 -11.32
N GLY A 230 -39.91 -4.14 -11.33
CA GLY A 230 -39.70 -3.34 -10.13
C GLY A 230 -38.34 -3.58 -9.45
N LEU A 231 -37.40 -4.23 -10.14
CA LEU A 231 -36.04 -4.50 -9.68
C LEU A 231 -35.02 -3.71 -10.49
N VAL A 232 -33.77 -3.73 -10.04
CA VAL A 232 -32.60 -3.16 -10.72
C VAL A 232 -31.49 -4.21 -10.73
N ARG A 233 -30.75 -4.25 -11.83
CA ARG A 233 -29.67 -5.20 -12.09
C ARG A 233 -28.36 -4.43 -12.23
N SER A 234 -27.54 -4.43 -11.17
CA SER A 234 -26.37 -3.55 -11.06
C SER A 234 -25.23 -4.20 -10.27
N ASP A 235 -24.03 -4.18 -10.84
CA ASP A 235 -22.73 -4.50 -10.23
C ASP A 235 -22.15 -3.33 -9.40
N THR A 236 -22.75 -2.15 -9.56
CA THR A 236 -22.25 -0.89 -9.04
C THR A 236 -22.94 -0.58 -7.71
N ALA A 237 -22.24 -0.89 -6.62
CA ALA A 237 -22.61 -0.43 -5.29
C ALA A 237 -22.33 1.07 -5.14
N VAL A 238 -23.34 1.83 -4.72
CA VAL A 238 -23.29 3.27 -4.38
C VAL A 238 -24.02 3.50 -3.06
N GLY A 239 -23.76 4.64 -2.43
CA GLY A 239 -24.35 5.07 -1.16
C GLY A 239 -23.32 5.35 -0.07
N THR A 240 -23.64 6.25 0.87
CA THR A 240 -22.82 6.51 2.07
C THR A 240 -22.68 5.21 2.91
N PRO A 241 -21.47 4.87 3.41
CA PRO A 241 -21.20 3.58 4.05
C PRO A 241 -22.10 3.16 5.22
N ASP A 242 -22.67 4.10 5.97
CA ASP A 242 -23.54 3.82 7.12
C ASP A 242 -25.01 3.52 6.71
N TYR A 243 -25.45 4.06 5.57
CA TYR A 243 -26.85 4.02 5.12
C TYR A 243 -27.11 2.98 4.04
N ILE A 244 -26.05 2.46 3.41
CA ILE A 244 -26.10 1.44 2.37
C ILE A 244 -26.65 0.10 2.90
N SER A 245 -27.47 -0.58 2.11
CA SER A 245 -28.15 -1.80 2.56
C SER A 245 -27.31 -3.08 2.32
N PRO A 246 -27.55 -4.17 3.07
CA PRO A 246 -26.76 -5.39 2.97
C PRO A 246 -26.77 -6.01 1.56
N GLU A 247 -27.87 -5.89 0.82
CA GLU A 247 -27.95 -6.38 -0.57
C GLU A 247 -27.20 -5.52 -1.60
N ILE A 248 -27.03 -4.20 -1.39
CA ILE A 248 -26.16 -3.37 -2.24
C ILE A 248 -24.68 -3.63 -1.89
N LEU A 249 -24.35 -3.93 -0.62
CA LEU A 249 -23.01 -4.42 -0.27
C LEU A 249 -22.72 -5.79 -0.90
N LYS A 250 -23.68 -6.74 -0.85
CA LYS A 250 -23.55 -8.06 -1.48
C LYS A 250 -23.40 -8.00 -3.00
N SER A 251 -23.86 -6.94 -3.66
CA SER A 251 -23.68 -6.73 -5.11
C SER A 251 -22.31 -6.15 -5.52
N GLN A 252 -21.33 -6.04 -4.62
CA GLN A 252 -20.01 -5.51 -4.96
C GLN A 252 -19.14 -6.46 -5.80
N SER A 253 -19.47 -7.76 -5.86
CA SER A 253 -18.68 -8.81 -6.53
C SER A 253 -19.41 -9.53 -7.66
N THR A 254 -20.73 -9.34 -7.80
CA THR A 254 -21.60 -9.97 -8.80
C THR A 254 -22.76 -9.01 -9.12
N ILE A 255 -23.41 -9.17 -10.28
CA ILE A 255 -24.56 -8.33 -10.66
C ILE A 255 -25.67 -8.50 -9.62
N GLY A 256 -25.87 -7.46 -8.80
CA GLY A 256 -26.91 -7.42 -7.79
C GLY A 256 -28.28 -7.28 -8.40
N VAL A 257 -29.26 -7.98 -7.85
CA VAL A 257 -30.67 -7.83 -8.21
C VAL A 257 -31.43 -7.36 -6.97
N TYR A 258 -31.71 -6.06 -6.87
CA TYR A 258 -32.38 -5.44 -5.72
C TYR A 258 -33.56 -4.56 -6.15
N GLY A 259 -34.54 -4.35 -5.27
CA GLY A 259 -35.71 -3.51 -5.53
C GLY A 259 -35.76 -2.28 -4.63
N ARG A 260 -36.90 -1.59 -4.64
CA ARG A 260 -37.15 -0.36 -3.85
C ARG A 260 -36.93 -0.52 -2.34
N GLU A 261 -36.92 -1.75 -1.83
CA GLU A 261 -36.72 -2.05 -0.41
C GLU A 261 -35.32 -1.71 0.11
N VAL A 262 -34.35 -1.42 -0.76
CA VAL A 262 -33.04 -0.87 -0.34
C VAL A 262 -33.18 0.50 0.34
N ASP A 263 -34.08 1.36 -0.15
CA ASP A 263 -34.25 2.71 0.41
C ASP A 263 -34.91 2.65 1.80
N TRP A 264 -35.79 1.67 2.02
CA TRP A 264 -36.43 1.45 3.34
C TRP A 264 -35.44 1.01 4.42
N TRP A 265 -34.33 0.34 4.06
CA TRP A 265 -33.25 0.08 5.00
C TRP A 265 -32.64 1.39 5.52
N SER A 266 -32.33 2.30 4.60
CA SER A 266 -31.73 3.60 4.91
C SER A 266 -32.67 4.49 5.74
N VAL A 267 -34.00 4.38 5.57
CA VAL A 267 -34.98 5.00 6.48
C VAL A 267 -34.90 4.43 7.90
N GLY A 268 -34.61 3.13 8.06
CA GLY A 268 -34.33 2.51 9.36
C GLY A 268 -33.04 3.01 10.01
N VAL A 269 -31.98 3.19 9.22
CA VAL A 269 -30.71 3.79 9.67
C VAL A 269 -30.93 5.24 10.13
N PHE A 270 -31.60 6.04 9.31
CA PHE A 270 -31.99 7.42 9.59
C PHE A 270 -32.84 7.54 10.86
N LEU A 271 -33.88 6.73 11.02
CA LEU A 271 -34.75 6.78 12.20
C LEU A 271 -34.02 6.38 13.50
N TYR A 272 -33.10 5.42 13.43
CA TYR A 272 -32.23 5.08 14.54
C TYR A 272 -31.33 6.27 14.91
N GLU A 273 -30.69 6.89 13.92
CA GLU A 273 -29.81 8.04 14.13
C GLU A 273 -30.57 9.26 14.68
N MET A 274 -31.76 9.59 14.17
CA MET A 274 -32.58 10.68 14.71
C MET A 274 -32.86 10.51 16.21
N LEU A 275 -33.01 9.27 16.70
CA LEU A 275 -33.46 8.97 18.06
C LEU A 275 -32.31 8.68 19.04
N LEU A 276 -31.11 8.34 18.55
CA LEU A 276 -29.94 7.97 19.37
C LEU A 276 -28.70 8.85 19.08
N GLY A 277 -28.73 9.60 17.98
CA GLY A 277 -27.69 10.52 17.53
C GLY A 277 -26.37 9.85 17.10
N GLU A 278 -26.40 8.58 16.72
CA GLU A 278 -25.30 7.81 16.11
C GLU A 278 -25.90 6.77 15.16
N THR A 279 -25.18 6.33 14.12
CA THR A 279 -25.68 5.31 13.18
C THR A 279 -25.66 3.90 13.81
N PRO A 280 -26.64 3.02 13.52
CA PRO A 280 -26.76 1.70 14.15
C PRO A 280 -25.57 0.77 13.92
N PHE A 281 -24.83 0.99 12.82
CA PHE A 281 -23.71 0.14 12.41
C PHE A 281 -22.36 0.89 12.44
N TYR A 282 -22.28 2.05 13.10
CA TYR A 282 -21.08 2.88 13.25
C TYR A 282 -19.83 2.05 13.58
N ALA A 283 -18.72 2.30 12.89
CA ALA A 283 -17.39 1.85 13.26
C ALA A 283 -16.33 2.85 12.77
N GLU A 284 -15.16 2.86 13.41
CA GLU A 284 -14.08 3.79 13.06
C GLU A 284 -13.56 3.55 11.61
N SER A 285 -13.56 2.29 11.15
CA SER A 285 -13.11 1.90 9.80
C SER A 285 -14.23 1.33 8.93
N LEU A 286 -14.12 1.56 7.61
CA LEU A 286 -15.10 1.19 6.57
C LEU A 286 -15.50 -0.29 6.63
N VAL A 287 -14.50 -1.16 6.82
CA VAL A 287 -14.70 -2.61 6.88
C VAL A 287 -15.38 -3.02 8.18
N GLY A 288 -15.23 -2.25 9.26
CA GLY A 288 -16.02 -2.42 10.48
C GLY A 288 -17.51 -2.13 10.25
N THR A 289 -17.83 -0.99 9.60
CA THR A 289 -19.20 -0.60 9.27
C THR A 289 -19.86 -1.62 8.35
N TYR A 290 -19.16 -2.03 7.27
CA TYR A 290 -19.65 -3.07 6.35
C TYR A 290 -19.82 -4.42 7.03
N HIS A 291 -18.92 -4.84 7.93
CA HIS A 291 -19.09 -6.07 8.72
C HIS A 291 -20.34 -6.00 9.60
N LYS A 292 -20.56 -4.88 10.31
CA LYS A 292 -21.74 -4.66 11.15
C LYS A 292 -23.05 -4.68 10.34
N ILE A 293 -23.09 -4.06 9.16
CA ILE A 293 -24.24 -4.08 8.24
C ILE A 293 -24.49 -5.50 7.72
N MET A 294 -23.44 -6.24 7.34
CA MET A 294 -23.57 -7.62 6.86
C MET A 294 -24.08 -8.58 7.95
N ASN A 295 -23.65 -8.37 9.20
CA ASN A 295 -24.03 -9.14 10.38
C ASN A 295 -25.05 -8.40 11.26
N HIS A 296 -25.94 -7.61 10.65
CA HIS A 296 -26.88 -6.70 11.33
C HIS A 296 -27.78 -7.39 12.37
N ARG A 297 -28.12 -8.67 12.16
CA ARG A 297 -28.93 -9.48 13.09
C ARG A 297 -28.32 -9.62 14.49
N GLU A 298 -26.99 -9.55 14.57
CA GLU A 298 -26.21 -9.69 15.81
C GLU A 298 -25.65 -8.34 16.27
N ASN A 299 -25.50 -7.37 15.35
CA ASN A 299 -24.86 -6.08 15.61
C ASN A 299 -25.85 -4.92 15.86
N LEU A 300 -27.15 -5.08 15.56
CA LEU A 300 -28.17 -4.08 15.89
C LEU A 300 -28.51 -4.13 17.38
N ALA A 301 -27.86 -3.25 18.16
CA ALA A 301 -28.15 -3.03 19.58
C ALA A 301 -28.89 -1.70 19.79
N PHE A 302 -29.54 -1.55 20.95
CA PHE A 302 -30.13 -0.28 21.40
C PHE A 302 -29.58 0.04 22.79
N PRO A 303 -29.01 1.24 23.04
CA PRO A 303 -28.57 1.65 24.37
C PRO A 303 -29.70 1.57 25.41
N GLU A 304 -29.39 1.21 26.65
CA GLU A 304 -30.38 1.17 27.74
C GLU A 304 -30.61 2.56 28.34
N GLU A 305 -29.66 3.47 28.16
CA GLU A 305 -29.66 4.84 28.70
C GLU A 305 -30.65 5.78 28.00
N ILE A 306 -31.10 5.44 26.78
CA ILE A 306 -32.02 6.26 25.97
C ILE A 306 -33.37 5.54 25.84
N PRO A 307 -34.44 6.03 26.50
CA PRO A 307 -35.74 5.39 26.48
C PRO A 307 -36.45 5.60 25.13
N LEU A 308 -36.55 4.53 24.34
CA LEU A 308 -37.32 4.48 23.08
C LEU A 308 -38.68 3.80 23.30
N SER A 309 -39.71 4.23 22.57
CA SER A 309 -40.99 3.50 22.55
C SER A 309 -40.86 2.10 21.94
N THR A 310 -41.80 1.21 22.30
CA THR A 310 -41.94 -0.11 21.69
C THR A 310 -42.20 -0.01 20.19
N GLU A 311 -42.87 1.05 19.76
CA GLU A 311 -43.26 1.29 18.38
C GLU A 311 -42.07 1.81 17.55
N ALA A 312 -41.25 2.72 18.10
CA ALA A 312 -40.02 3.18 17.47
C ALA A 312 -39.03 2.03 17.26
N ARG A 313 -38.77 1.25 18.32
CA ARG A 313 -37.90 0.06 18.25
C ARG A 313 -38.46 -0.99 17.28
N SER A 314 -39.79 -1.19 17.25
CA SER A 314 -40.45 -2.08 16.28
C SER A 314 -40.23 -1.62 14.83
N LEU A 315 -40.40 -0.33 14.52
CA LEU A 315 -40.24 0.18 13.15
C LEU A 315 -38.78 0.06 12.68
N ILE A 316 -37.82 0.43 13.53
CA ILE A 316 -36.39 0.31 13.21
C ILE A 316 -36.04 -1.16 12.91
N CYS A 317 -36.44 -2.12 13.76
CA CYS A 317 -36.17 -3.54 13.51
C CYS A 317 -36.90 -4.09 12.27
N ALA A 318 -38.06 -3.55 11.91
CA ALA A 318 -38.81 -3.94 10.71
C ALA A 318 -38.16 -3.42 9.40
N PHE A 319 -37.39 -2.33 9.47
CA PHE A 319 -36.55 -1.85 8.36
C PHE A 319 -35.15 -2.50 8.34
N LEU A 320 -34.48 -2.64 9.48
CA LEU A 320 -33.10 -3.14 9.60
C LEU A 320 -33.00 -4.68 9.61
N THR A 321 -33.76 -5.29 8.70
CA THR A 321 -33.83 -6.75 8.48
C THR A 321 -33.53 -7.13 7.02
N ASP A 322 -33.46 -8.42 6.74
CA ASP A 322 -33.24 -8.94 5.37
C ASP A 322 -34.36 -8.51 4.42
N ARG A 323 -33.99 -8.09 3.20
CA ARG A 323 -34.91 -7.65 2.12
C ARG A 323 -36.04 -8.63 1.77
N SER A 324 -35.93 -9.90 2.16
CA SER A 324 -36.97 -10.91 1.95
C SER A 324 -38.20 -10.69 2.83
N ILE A 325 -38.02 -10.06 4.00
CA ILE A 325 -39.05 -9.82 5.03
C ILE A 325 -39.13 -8.35 5.50
N ARG A 326 -38.33 -7.45 4.92
CA ARG A 326 -38.27 -6.02 5.28
C ARG A 326 -39.59 -5.29 5.01
N LEU A 327 -39.96 -4.40 5.93
CA LEU A 327 -41.12 -3.52 5.78
C LEU A 327 -40.97 -2.58 4.58
N GLY A 328 -42.07 -2.43 3.82
CA GLY A 328 -42.15 -1.62 2.60
C GLY A 328 -41.79 -2.38 1.32
N LYS A 329 -41.36 -3.64 1.43
CA LYS A 329 -41.14 -4.56 0.30
C LYS A 329 -42.44 -4.80 -0.49
N ASN A 330 -43.59 -4.88 0.19
CA ASN A 330 -44.89 -5.06 -0.47
C ASN A 330 -45.53 -3.72 -0.90
N GLY A 331 -44.75 -2.63 -0.87
CA GLY A 331 -45.20 -1.26 -1.15
C GLY A 331 -45.41 -0.43 0.12
N VAL A 332 -45.55 0.88 -0.05
CA VAL A 332 -45.57 1.86 1.06
C VAL A 332 -46.73 1.69 2.05
N GLY A 333 -47.79 0.95 1.68
CA GLY A 333 -48.99 0.80 2.50
C GLY A 333 -48.73 0.14 3.86
N GLU A 334 -47.84 -0.85 3.93
CA GLU A 334 -47.47 -1.50 5.19
C GLU A 334 -46.57 -0.60 6.07
N VAL A 335 -45.78 0.30 5.47
CA VAL A 335 -45.04 1.34 6.19
C VAL A 335 -46.01 2.35 6.80
N LYS A 336 -46.94 2.88 5.99
CA LYS A 336 -47.93 3.89 6.41
C LYS A 336 -48.92 3.39 7.48
N ALA A 337 -49.06 2.07 7.62
CA ALA A 337 -49.89 1.41 8.61
C ALA A 337 -49.14 1.00 9.90
N HIS A 338 -47.81 1.21 9.99
CA HIS A 338 -47.05 0.80 11.18
C HIS A 338 -47.45 1.65 12.41
N PRO A 339 -47.71 1.06 13.59
CA PRO A 339 -48.19 1.77 14.77
C PRO A 339 -47.38 3.01 15.18
N PHE A 340 -46.08 3.05 14.89
CA PHE A 340 -45.22 4.21 15.16
C PHE A 340 -45.75 5.51 14.56
N PHE A 341 -46.39 5.48 13.38
CA PHE A 341 -46.91 6.69 12.72
C PHE A 341 -48.26 7.17 13.29
N THR A 342 -48.83 6.46 14.27
CA THR A 342 -50.04 6.90 14.98
C THR A 342 -49.73 8.18 15.76
N ASN A 343 -50.29 9.30 15.33
CA ASN A 343 -50.22 10.58 16.03
C ASN A 343 -51.61 10.99 16.55
N HIS A 344 -51.64 11.76 17.65
CA HIS A 344 -52.90 12.16 18.29
C HIS A 344 -53.43 13.48 17.73
N THR A 345 -53.89 13.43 16.47
CA THR A 345 -54.56 14.52 15.71
C THR A 345 -53.68 15.65 15.17
N GLU A 346 -52.37 15.44 15.07
CA GLU A 346 -51.42 16.43 14.55
C GLU A 346 -51.42 16.52 13.01
N TRP A 347 -51.48 15.37 12.32
CA TRP A 347 -51.46 15.29 10.84
C TRP A 347 -51.93 13.93 10.31
N THR A 348 -52.25 13.88 9.01
CA THR A 348 -52.44 12.66 8.22
C THR A 348 -51.46 12.61 7.05
N TRP A 349 -51.29 11.46 6.41
CA TRP A 349 -50.40 11.29 5.24
C TRP A 349 -50.72 12.24 4.07
N GLU A 350 -51.96 12.71 3.96
CA GLU A 350 -52.43 13.65 2.93
C GLU A 350 -52.32 15.12 3.35
N THR A 351 -52.15 15.38 4.66
CA THR A 351 -52.22 16.74 5.25
C THR A 351 -50.90 17.21 5.87
N ILE A 352 -49.94 16.31 6.13
CA ILE A 352 -48.66 16.62 6.79
C ILE A 352 -47.90 17.81 6.16
N ARG A 353 -47.87 17.96 4.82
CA ARG A 353 -47.23 19.11 4.14
C ARG A 353 -47.89 20.49 4.39
N LYS A 354 -49.03 20.49 5.09
CA LYS A 354 -49.80 21.67 5.52
C LYS A 354 -49.91 21.78 7.05
N ALA A 355 -49.43 20.78 7.80
CA ALA A 355 -49.36 20.83 9.25
C ALA A 355 -48.22 21.74 9.72
N SER A 356 -48.20 22.06 11.01
CA SER A 356 -47.05 22.72 11.65
C SER A 356 -45.88 21.75 11.70
N VAL A 357 -44.70 22.18 11.26
CA VAL A 357 -43.46 21.42 11.43
C VAL A 357 -42.98 21.45 12.89
N PRO A 358 -42.17 20.47 13.34
CA PRO A 358 -41.61 20.49 14.69
C PRO A 358 -40.60 21.63 14.91
N ILE A 359 -39.77 21.93 13.90
CA ILE A 359 -38.72 22.96 13.95
C ILE A 359 -38.85 23.85 12.72
N VAL A 360 -39.11 25.15 12.92
CA VAL A 360 -39.19 26.16 11.86
C VAL A 360 -37.83 26.87 11.76
N PRO A 361 -37.19 26.94 10.59
CA PRO A 361 -35.97 27.72 10.39
C PRO A 361 -36.20 29.22 10.68
N SER A 362 -35.35 29.82 11.49
CA SER A 362 -35.34 31.27 11.72
C SER A 362 -34.48 31.95 10.65
N LEU A 363 -35.11 32.65 9.72
CA LEU A 363 -34.46 33.28 8.56
C LEU A 363 -34.61 34.80 8.60
N ALA A 364 -33.52 35.53 8.38
CA ALA A 364 -33.47 36.99 8.35
C ALA A 364 -33.71 37.59 6.95
N SER A 365 -33.45 36.84 5.87
CA SER A 365 -33.63 37.27 4.47
C SER A 365 -33.86 36.08 3.52
N ASP A 366 -34.07 36.37 2.24
CA ASP A 366 -34.13 35.35 1.17
C ASP A 366 -32.74 34.79 0.77
N GLU A 367 -31.65 35.39 1.27
CA GLU A 367 -30.26 34.95 1.11
C GLU A 367 -29.66 34.37 2.40
N ASP A 368 -30.47 34.14 3.43
CA ASP A 368 -29.97 33.69 4.74
C ASP A 368 -29.36 32.28 4.65
N THR A 369 -28.06 32.20 4.94
CA THR A 369 -27.25 30.96 4.91
C THR A 369 -26.77 30.53 6.29
N THR A 370 -27.41 30.97 7.38
CA THR A 370 -27.06 30.56 8.76
C THR A 370 -27.30 29.08 9.05
N ASN A 371 -28.06 28.38 8.20
CA ASN A 371 -28.27 26.93 8.24
C ASN A 371 -27.33 26.16 7.30
N PHE A 372 -26.23 26.77 6.87
CA PHE A 372 -25.17 26.13 6.08
C PHE A 372 -23.81 26.40 6.73
N ASN A 373 -23.01 25.35 6.90
CA ASN A 373 -21.67 25.43 7.48
C ASN A 373 -20.72 26.25 6.58
N GLU A 374 -19.72 26.89 7.17
CA GLU A 374 -18.74 27.68 6.41
C GLU A 374 -17.78 26.76 5.63
N ILE A 375 -17.81 26.87 4.30
CA ILE A 375 -16.97 26.08 3.41
C ILE A 375 -15.70 26.87 3.10
N GLU A 376 -14.55 26.36 3.54
CA GLU A 376 -13.25 26.97 3.25
C GLU A 376 -13.04 27.14 1.74
N ASN A 377 -12.65 28.35 1.32
CA ASN A 377 -12.18 28.60 -0.04
C ASN A 377 -10.80 27.95 -0.20
N THR A 378 -10.75 26.77 -0.80
CA THR A 378 -9.49 26.06 -1.10
C THR A 378 -8.65 26.90 -2.06
N ASP A 379 -7.43 27.25 -1.63
CA ASP A 379 -6.55 28.22 -2.28
C ASP A 379 -6.31 27.96 -3.78
N GLY A 380 -6.89 28.82 -4.62
CA GLY A 380 -6.32 29.31 -5.89
C GLY A 380 -5.87 28.29 -6.95
N SER A 381 -6.10 26.99 -6.77
CA SER A 381 -5.68 25.94 -7.70
C SER A 381 -6.40 26.14 -9.04
N PRO A 382 -5.68 26.31 -10.17
CA PRO A 382 -6.34 26.54 -11.45
C PRO A 382 -7.21 25.33 -11.82
N GLU A 383 -8.45 25.59 -12.24
CA GLU A 383 -9.35 24.55 -12.72
C GLU A 383 -8.66 23.72 -13.81
N GLU A 384 -8.59 22.39 -13.63
CA GLU A 384 -8.12 21.52 -14.70
C GLU A 384 -9.13 21.55 -15.86
N THR A 385 -8.68 22.03 -17.01
CA THR A 385 -9.51 22.19 -18.22
C THR A 385 -9.02 21.27 -19.34
N PHE A 386 -9.92 20.89 -20.24
CA PHE A 386 -9.58 20.12 -21.43
C PHE A 386 -8.44 20.75 -22.24
N SER A 387 -7.37 20.00 -22.48
CA SER A 387 -6.28 20.45 -23.35
C SER A 387 -6.75 20.51 -24.81
N VAL A 388 -6.27 21.50 -25.57
CA VAL A 388 -6.66 21.68 -26.99
C VAL A 388 -6.05 20.58 -27.84
N SER A 389 -6.84 19.53 -28.09
CA SER A 389 -6.42 18.41 -28.92
C SER A 389 -6.22 18.81 -30.40
N LYS A 390 -5.31 18.09 -31.05
CA LYS A 390 -5.04 18.18 -32.50
C LYS A 390 -5.84 17.13 -33.30
N THR A 391 -6.59 16.27 -32.61
CA THR A 391 -7.49 15.24 -33.14
C THR A 391 -8.87 15.41 -32.49
N PHE A 392 -9.93 14.96 -33.17
CA PHE A 392 -11.27 14.98 -32.59
C PHE A 392 -11.34 13.99 -31.42
N VAL A 393 -11.70 14.49 -30.23
CA VAL A 393 -11.87 13.67 -29.01
C VAL A 393 -13.36 13.55 -28.64
N GLY A 394 -14.17 14.59 -28.92
CA GLY A 394 -15.61 14.57 -28.65
C GLY A 394 -15.94 14.86 -27.18
N ASN A 395 -15.17 15.74 -26.52
CA ASN A 395 -15.30 16.02 -25.08
C ASN A 395 -16.66 16.62 -24.71
N GLN A 396 -17.40 17.18 -25.68
CA GLN A 396 -18.73 17.76 -25.43
C GLN A 396 -19.89 16.80 -25.75
N LEU A 397 -19.62 15.65 -26.38
CA LEU A 397 -20.66 14.75 -26.88
C LEU A 397 -21.51 14.12 -25.77
N SER A 398 -20.90 13.74 -24.65
CA SER A 398 -21.57 13.10 -23.50
C SER A 398 -22.63 13.98 -22.82
N PHE A 399 -22.65 15.29 -23.13
CA PHE A 399 -23.48 16.30 -22.49
C PHE A 399 -24.60 16.83 -23.39
N ILE A 400 -24.73 16.32 -24.62
CA ILE A 400 -25.74 16.78 -25.58
C ILE A 400 -27.15 16.45 -25.09
N GLY A 401 -28.00 17.48 -24.95
CA GLY A 401 -29.38 17.36 -24.48
C GLY A 401 -29.56 17.55 -22.98
N PHE A 402 -28.49 17.93 -22.27
CA PHE A 402 -28.55 18.28 -20.85
C PHE A 402 -29.41 19.52 -20.60
N SER A 403 -29.39 20.50 -21.52
CA SER A 403 -30.09 21.76 -21.33
C SER A 403 -31.61 21.57 -21.22
N PHE A 404 -32.24 22.36 -20.33
CA PHE A 404 -33.67 22.33 -20.03
C PHE A 404 -34.12 23.70 -19.49
N SER A 405 -35.33 24.14 -19.82
CA SER A 405 -35.92 25.36 -19.24
C SER A 405 -37.41 25.18 -18.98
N ASN A 406 -37.82 25.42 -17.73
CA ASN A 406 -39.20 25.32 -17.30
C ASN A 406 -40.06 26.52 -17.75
N GLU A 407 -39.45 27.69 -17.96
CA GLU A 407 -40.14 28.87 -18.52
C GLU A 407 -40.38 28.76 -20.04
N GLN A 408 -39.52 28.04 -20.78
CA GLN A 408 -39.53 28.05 -22.25
C GLN A 408 -40.39 26.94 -22.87
N GLN A 409 -41.70 26.99 -22.63
CA GLN A 409 -42.72 26.18 -23.31
C GLN A 409 -43.51 26.88 -24.45
N PRO A 410 -43.02 27.93 -25.16
CA PRO A 410 -43.85 28.74 -26.07
C PRO A 410 -44.26 28.03 -27.37
N PHE A 411 -43.76 26.83 -27.64
CA PHE A 411 -44.15 26.02 -28.81
C PHE A 411 -45.49 25.29 -28.61
N LEU A 412 -45.91 25.01 -27.37
CA LEU A 412 -47.19 24.35 -27.10
C LEU A 412 -48.38 25.32 -27.22
N ASP A 413 -48.21 26.57 -26.80
CA ASP A 413 -49.32 27.51 -26.58
C ASP A 413 -49.96 28.03 -27.89
N ARG A 414 -49.28 27.90 -29.03
CA ARG A 414 -49.80 28.32 -30.35
C ARG A 414 -51.01 27.54 -30.87
N ARG A 415 -51.46 26.47 -30.18
CA ARG A 415 -52.68 25.72 -30.55
C ARG A 415 -53.96 26.19 -29.81
N SER A 416 -53.88 27.14 -28.86
CA SER A 416 -54.99 27.46 -27.92
C SER A 416 -55.77 28.77 -28.17
N MET A 417 -55.69 29.38 -29.37
CA MET A 417 -56.24 30.72 -29.65
C MET A 417 -57.26 30.76 -30.80
N SER A 418 -58.35 29.97 -30.74
CA SER A 418 -59.40 30.01 -31.78
C SER A 418 -60.85 29.68 -31.35
N THR A 419 -61.25 29.86 -30.09
CA THR A 419 -62.68 29.82 -29.71
C THR A 419 -63.00 30.65 -28.47
N PHE A 420 -63.86 31.65 -28.61
CA PHE A 420 -65.08 31.89 -27.82
C PHE A 420 -65.60 33.33 -28.03
N ASN A 421 -66.86 33.48 -28.49
CA ASN A 421 -67.64 34.70 -28.23
C ASN A 421 -69.16 34.46 -28.41
N ASN A 422 -69.81 34.13 -27.28
CA ASN A 422 -70.91 34.89 -26.66
C ASN A 422 -72.21 35.28 -27.41
N LEU A 423 -73.32 35.06 -26.67
CA LEU A 423 -74.60 35.82 -26.64
C LEU A 423 -75.53 35.68 -27.90
N ASN A 424 -76.87 35.63 -27.82
CA ASN A 424 -77.80 36.15 -26.82
C ASN A 424 -79.24 35.58 -27.01
N ASN A 425 -80.15 35.80 -26.06
CA ASN A 425 -81.51 35.17 -26.03
C ASN A 425 -82.56 35.71 -27.03
N SER A 426 -82.22 36.59 -27.98
CA SER A 426 -83.20 37.18 -28.91
C SER A 426 -83.46 36.35 -30.19
N GLU A 427 -82.69 35.28 -30.43
CA GLU A 427 -82.75 34.51 -31.69
C GLU A 427 -83.77 33.35 -31.65
N LEU A 428 -84.34 33.04 -30.49
CA LEU A 428 -85.10 31.80 -30.28
C LEU A 428 -86.41 31.73 -31.09
N GLU A 429 -87.08 32.86 -31.30
CA GLU A 429 -88.35 32.93 -32.04
C GLU A 429 -88.14 32.86 -33.56
N GLN A 430 -87.07 33.45 -34.10
CA GLN A 430 -86.67 33.24 -35.50
C GLN A 430 -86.21 31.79 -35.72
N ARG A 431 -85.46 31.22 -34.77
CA ARG A 431 -85.02 29.81 -34.83
C ARG A 431 -86.17 28.83 -34.91
N LEU A 432 -87.35 29.11 -34.35
CA LEU A 432 -88.47 28.18 -34.44
C LEU A 432 -88.90 27.95 -35.90
N GLN A 433 -89.06 29.02 -36.68
CA GLN A 433 -89.42 28.93 -38.11
C GLN A 433 -88.26 28.38 -38.96
N GLU A 434 -87.01 28.74 -38.64
CA GLU A 434 -85.83 28.23 -39.35
C GLU A 434 -85.62 26.73 -39.07
N THR A 435 -85.84 26.27 -37.83
CA THR A 435 -85.75 24.83 -37.50
C THR A 435 -86.80 23.99 -38.19
N GLU A 436 -87.98 24.52 -38.54
CA GLU A 436 -89.00 23.75 -39.27
C GLU A 436 -88.65 23.58 -40.77
N ARG A 437 -87.93 24.55 -41.37
CA ARG A 437 -87.26 24.36 -42.67
C ARG A 437 -86.10 23.38 -42.57
N ILE A 438 -85.19 23.59 -41.62
CA ILE A 438 -84.02 22.74 -41.40
C ILE A 438 -84.45 21.29 -41.10
N LYS A 439 -85.54 21.07 -40.38
CA LYS A 439 -86.12 19.73 -40.13
C LYS A 439 -86.47 19.01 -41.43
N ASN A 440 -87.16 19.67 -42.37
CA ASN A 440 -87.53 19.07 -43.66
C ASN A 440 -86.28 18.77 -44.52
N GLU A 441 -85.27 19.65 -44.53
CA GLU A 441 -84.00 19.38 -45.19
C GLU A 441 -83.23 18.23 -44.52
N LEU A 442 -83.22 18.20 -43.18
CA LEU A 442 -82.64 17.13 -42.38
C LEU A 442 -83.35 15.79 -42.57
N GLU A 443 -84.66 15.72 -42.79
CA GLU A 443 -85.35 14.47 -43.09
C GLU A 443 -84.96 13.89 -44.47
N ILE A 444 -84.78 14.77 -45.47
CA ILE A 444 -84.24 14.37 -46.79
C ILE A 444 -82.77 13.94 -46.66
N ARG A 445 -81.97 14.68 -45.89
CA ARG A 445 -80.56 14.40 -45.66
C ARG A 445 -80.34 13.15 -44.82
N LEU A 446 -81.19 12.90 -43.82
CA LEU A 446 -81.21 11.70 -42.99
C LEU A 446 -81.52 10.47 -43.84
N ARG A 447 -82.46 10.57 -44.78
CA ARG A 447 -82.76 9.47 -45.71
C ARG A 447 -81.55 9.13 -46.59
N ARG A 448 -80.91 10.14 -47.19
CA ARG A 448 -79.65 9.95 -47.95
C ARG A 448 -78.54 9.36 -47.07
N LEU A 449 -78.37 9.86 -45.85
CA LEU A 449 -77.41 9.33 -44.89
C LEU A 449 -77.73 7.88 -44.46
N TYR A 450 -79.00 7.47 -44.47
CA TYR A 450 -79.42 6.10 -44.18
C TYR A 450 -79.14 5.14 -45.36
N ASP A 451 -79.31 5.62 -46.59
CA ASP A 451 -78.92 4.90 -47.80
C ASP A 451 -77.40 4.78 -47.91
N ASP A 452 -76.67 5.87 -47.69
CA ASP A 452 -75.20 5.89 -47.58
C ASP A 452 -74.71 4.98 -46.44
N LEU A 453 -75.37 4.98 -45.27
CA LEU A 453 -75.04 4.11 -44.14
C LEU A 453 -75.28 2.63 -44.47
N ASN A 454 -76.33 2.29 -45.22
CA ASN A 454 -76.55 0.93 -45.70
C ASN A 454 -75.44 0.49 -46.66
N ILE A 455 -75.03 1.35 -47.60
CA ILE A 455 -73.90 1.10 -48.50
C ILE A 455 -72.60 0.93 -47.68
N LYS A 456 -72.35 1.82 -46.72
CA LYS A 456 -71.18 1.75 -45.83
C LYS A 456 -71.19 0.49 -44.95
N CYS A 457 -72.35 0.03 -44.49
CA CYS A 457 -72.47 -1.24 -43.75
C CYS A 457 -72.19 -2.47 -44.64
N GLN A 458 -72.50 -2.41 -45.94
CA GLN A 458 -72.11 -3.46 -46.90
C GLN A 458 -70.61 -3.42 -47.23
N GLU A 459 -70.03 -2.23 -47.42
CA GLU A 459 -68.58 -2.06 -47.56
C GLU A 459 -67.83 -2.52 -46.31
N GLU A 460 -68.32 -2.15 -45.12
CA GLU A 460 -67.81 -2.56 -43.80
C GLU A 460 -67.83 -4.07 -43.64
N LYS A 461 -68.94 -4.75 -43.99
CA LYS A 461 -68.98 -6.23 -44.00
C LYS A 461 -67.98 -6.85 -44.98
N SER A 462 -67.79 -6.25 -46.16
CA SER A 462 -66.74 -6.68 -47.10
C SER A 462 -65.33 -6.45 -46.56
N LEU A 463 -65.11 -5.34 -45.84
CA LEU A 463 -63.84 -4.96 -45.25
C LEU A 463 -63.52 -5.80 -44.01
N ASN A 464 -64.51 -6.13 -43.19
CA ASN A 464 -64.37 -6.95 -41.99
C ASN A 464 -64.07 -8.42 -42.36
N ASN A 465 -64.68 -8.95 -43.42
CA ASN A 465 -64.30 -10.26 -43.96
C ASN A 465 -62.84 -10.28 -44.48
N LYS A 466 -62.37 -9.18 -45.10
CA LYS A 466 -60.96 -9.02 -45.50
C LYS A 466 -60.04 -8.84 -44.30
N PHE A 467 -60.50 -8.14 -43.25
CA PHE A 467 -59.77 -7.98 -42.00
C PHE A 467 -59.57 -9.34 -41.32
N TYR A 468 -60.60 -10.17 -41.24
CA TYR A 468 -60.53 -11.52 -40.69
C TYR A 468 -59.55 -12.43 -41.45
N GLU A 469 -59.54 -12.42 -42.80
CA GLU A 469 -58.53 -13.17 -43.57
C GLU A 469 -57.11 -12.58 -43.41
N LEU A 470 -56.96 -11.26 -43.31
CA LEU A 470 -55.66 -10.62 -43.03
C LEU A 470 -55.17 -10.91 -41.61
N GLU A 471 -56.05 -10.94 -40.62
CA GLU A 471 -55.76 -11.25 -39.22
C GLU A 471 -55.31 -12.71 -39.07
N LYS A 472 -56.02 -13.64 -39.73
CA LYS A 472 -55.64 -15.05 -39.85
C LYS A 472 -54.29 -15.24 -40.54
N LEU A 473 -53.99 -14.48 -41.60
CA LEU A 473 -52.68 -14.48 -42.25
C LEU A 473 -51.59 -13.89 -41.33
N ASN A 474 -51.92 -12.83 -40.58
CA ASN A 474 -51.01 -12.19 -39.63
C ASN A 474 -50.67 -13.12 -38.44
N VAL A 475 -51.61 -13.94 -37.98
CA VAL A 475 -51.35 -15.00 -36.99
C VAL A 475 -50.36 -16.03 -37.53
N ILE A 476 -50.49 -16.47 -38.79
CA ILE A 476 -49.55 -17.39 -39.43
C ILE A 476 -48.16 -16.76 -39.53
N LEU A 477 -48.07 -15.54 -40.07
CA LEU A 477 -46.81 -14.79 -40.16
C LEU A 477 -46.20 -14.53 -38.77
N ALA A 478 -47.00 -14.31 -37.73
CA ALA A 478 -46.51 -14.18 -36.36
C ALA A 478 -45.96 -15.50 -35.78
N THR A 479 -46.49 -16.67 -36.19
CA THR A 479 -45.90 -17.97 -35.84
C THR A 479 -44.60 -18.24 -36.61
N GLU A 480 -44.54 -17.93 -37.91
CA GLU A 480 -43.32 -18.07 -38.71
C GLU A 480 -42.21 -17.14 -38.22
N ASN A 481 -42.52 -15.87 -37.92
CA ASN A 481 -41.55 -14.93 -37.35
C ASN A 481 -41.03 -15.39 -35.98
N LYS A 482 -41.88 -15.99 -35.12
CA LYS A 482 -41.41 -16.59 -33.84
C LYS A 482 -40.47 -17.77 -34.08
N GLU A 483 -40.68 -18.59 -35.10
CA GLU A 483 -39.77 -19.70 -35.41
C GLU A 483 -38.44 -19.22 -36.02
N ILE A 484 -38.48 -18.19 -36.88
CA ILE A 484 -37.29 -17.52 -37.42
C ILE A 484 -36.50 -16.84 -36.28
N GLN A 485 -37.18 -16.12 -35.40
CA GLN A 485 -36.55 -15.46 -34.26
C GLN A 485 -35.90 -16.47 -33.31
N ARG A 486 -36.57 -17.59 -33.00
CA ARG A 486 -35.97 -18.67 -32.19
C ARG A 486 -34.75 -19.30 -32.85
N LYS A 487 -34.71 -19.40 -34.18
CA LYS A 487 -33.51 -19.87 -34.91
C LYS A 487 -32.38 -18.85 -34.86
N TYR A 488 -32.70 -17.56 -34.95
CA TYR A 488 -31.72 -16.47 -34.80
C TYR A 488 -31.14 -16.42 -33.38
N GLU A 489 -31.98 -16.57 -32.35
CA GLU A 489 -31.56 -16.64 -30.94
C GLU A 489 -30.58 -17.81 -30.71
N ILE A 490 -30.85 -18.99 -31.27
CA ILE A 490 -29.95 -20.16 -31.19
C ILE A 490 -28.61 -19.94 -31.93
N GLU A 491 -28.59 -19.26 -33.07
CA GLU A 491 -27.33 -18.89 -33.75
C GLU A 491 -26.57 -17.77 -33.01
N LEU A 492 -27.28 -16.85 -32.35
CA LEU A 492 -26.68 -15.81 -31.52
C LEU A 492 -26.01 -16.41 -30.27
N GLU A 493 -26.68 -17.36 -29.60
CA GLU A 493 -26.09 -18.12 -28.48
C GLU A 493 -24.80 -18.86 -28.90
N LYS A 494 -24.79 -19.50 -30.08
CA LYS A 494 -23.58 -20.13 -30.64
C LYS A 494 -22.49 -19.11 -30.94
N ALA A 495 -22.84 -17.98 -31.55
CA ALA A 495 -21.89 -16.92 -31.87
C ALA A 495 -21.26 -16.34 -30.60
N HIS A 496 -22.04 -16.12 -29.55
CA HIS A 496 -21.56 -15.69 -28.23
C HIS A 496 -20.67 -16.76 -27.57
N ALA A 497 -21.07 -18.04 -27.61
CA ALA A 497 -20.24 -19.13 -27.07
C ALA A 497 -18.89 -19.25 -27.81
N CYS A 498 -18.87 -19.08 -29.14
CA CYS A 498 -17.65 -19.05 -29.93
C CYS A 498 -16.80 -17.79 -29.65
N ALA A 499 -17.41 -16.63 -29.44
CA ALA A 499 -16.72 -15.40 -29.08
C ALA A 499 -16.05 -15.51 -27.71
N ASN A 500 -16.78 -15.98 -26.69
CA ASN A 500 -16.27 -16.22 -25.34
C ASN A 500 -15.08 -17.20 -25.37
N PHE A 501 -15.20 -18.32 -26.09
CA PHE A 501 -14.10 -19.29 -26.25
C PHE A 501 -12.87 -18.68 -26.93
N LEU A 502 -13.06 -17.78 -27.90
CA LEU A 502 -11.97 -17.03 -28.55
C LEU A 502 -11.29 -16.07 -27.58
N GLU A 503 -12.06 -15.35 -26.76
CA GLU A 503 -11.55 -14.42 -25.76
C GLU A 503 -10.83 -15.16 -24.62
N ASP A 504 -11.39 -16.26 -24.10
CA ASP A 504 -10.75 -17.14 -23.12
C ASP A 504 -9.41 -17.68 -23.65
N THR A 505 -9.36 -18.08 -24.93
CA THR A 505 -8.13 -18.51 -25.61
C THR A 505 -7.11 -17.37 -25.75
N GLN A 506 -7.56 -16.14 -26.01
CA GLN A 506 -6.69 -14.96 -26.05
C GLN A 506 -6.14 -14.61 -24.67
N ARG A 507 -6.98 -14.59 -23.62
CA ARG A 507 -6.55 -14.35 -22.23
C ARG A 507 -5.55 -15.43 -21.78
N ALA A 508 -5.76 -16.70 -22.12
CA ALA A 508 -4.81 -17.78 -21.86
C ALA A 508 -3.45 -17.57 -22.57
N LEU A 509 -3.46 -17.15 -23.84
CA LEU A 509 -2.25 -16.86 -24.61
C LEU A 509 -1.49 -15.62 -24.08
N GLU A 510 -2.20 -14.64 -23.54
CA GLU A 510 -1.56 -13.47 -22.90
C GLU A 510 -0.99 -13.80 -21.53
N HIS A 511 -1.69 -14.63 -20.74
CA HIS A 511 -1.16 -15.19 -19.50
C HIS A 511 0.12 -16.02 -19.73
N GLU A 512 0.17 -16.86 -20.77
CA GLU A 512 1.37 -17.62 -21.13
C GLU A 512 2.56 -16.70 -21.51
N LYS A 513 2.30 -15.61 -22.25
CA LYS A 513 3.32 -14.59 -22.56
C LYS A 513 3.81 -13.86 -21.32
N GLN A 514 2.92 -13.50 -20.40
CA GLN A 514 3.27 -12.84 -19.13
C GLN A 514 4.12 -13.77 -18.25
N HIS A 515 3.68 -15.01 -18.05
CA HIS A 515 4.42 -16.04 -17.32
C HIS A 515 5.81 -16.30 -17.93
N LYS A 516 5.93 -16.33 -19.27
CA LYS A 516 7.25 -16.40 -19.93
C LYS A 516 8.12 -15.19 -19.63
N ASN A 517 7.58 -13.96 -19.72
CA ASN A 517 8.34 -12.75 -19.41
C ASN A 517 8.79 -12.70 -17.94
N GLN A 518 7.98 -13.25 -17.03
CA GLN A 518 8.29 -13.39 -15.60
C GLN A 518 9.41 -14.43 -15.37
N ILE A 519 9.37 -15.59 -16.03
CA ILE A 519 10.48 -16.56 -16.06
C ILE A 519 11.77 -15.91 -16.61
N ASP A 520 11.69 -15.15 -17.71
CA ASP A 520 12.85 -14.45 -18.28
C ASP A 520 13.38 -13.34 -17.36
N ALA A 521 12.55 -12.76 -16.47
CA ALA A 521 12.99 -11.83 -15.43
C ALA A 521 13.67 -12.56 -14.25
N ILE A 522 13.06 -13.63 -13.73
CA ILE A 522 13.62 -14.46 -12.66
C ILE A 522 14.97 -15.06 -13.09
N ASN A 523 15.10 -15.49 -14.35
CA ASN A 523 16.35 -16.00 -14.90
C ASN A 523 17.47 -14.93 -14.94
N ARG A 524 17.14 -13.65 -15.17
CA ARG A 524 18.12 -12.55 -15.08
C ARG A 524 18.56 -12.30 -13.64
N GLU A 525 17.61 -12.25 -12.71
CA GLU A 525 17.90 -12.05 -11.28
C GLU A 525 18.72 -13.21 -10.70
N LEU A 526 18.44 -14.45 -11.10
CA LEU A 526 19.23 -15.63 -10.75
C LEU A 526 20.65 -15.56 -11.33
N ALA A 527 20.83 -15.10 -12.58
CA ALA A 527 22.15 -14.92 -13.16
C ALA A 527 22.97 -13.84 -12.42
N GLU A 528 22.36 -12.71 -12.03
CA GLU A 528 23.01 -11.68 -11.22
C GLU A 528 23.38 -12.21 -9.82
N LYS A 529 22.51 -12.99 -9.18
CA LYS A 529 22.78 -13.67 -7.90
C LYS A 529 23.93 -14.67 -8.01
N ILE A 530 24.00 -15.47 -9.08
CA ILE A 530 25.12 -16.39 -9.34
C ILE A 530 26.43 -15.60 -9.47
N ILE A 531 26.47 -14.54 -10.28
CA ILE A 531 27.66 -13.69 -10.45
C ILE A 531 28.09 -13.04 -9.12
N HIS A 532 27.13 -12.66 -8.26
CA HIS A 532 27.44 -12.14 -6.93
C HIS A 532 28.04 -13.21 -6.00
N SER A 533 27.45 -14.40 -5.95
CA SER A 533 27.97 -15.52 -5.16
C SER A 533 29.32 -16.05 -5.66
N GLU A 534 29.58 -16.05 -6.97
CA GLU A 534 30.89 -16.38 -7.55
C GLU A 534 31.97 -15.41 -7.09
N ARG A 535 31.66 -14.10 -6.99
CA ARG A 535 32.58 -13.09 -6.43
C ARG A 535 32.83 -13.33 -4.95
N GLN A 536 31.78 -13.56 -4.15
CA GLN A 536 31.91 -13.87 -2.72
C GLN A 536 32.74 -15.14 -2.47
N LEU A 537 32.55 -16.19 -3.28
CA LEU A 537 33.36 -17.40 -3.23
C LEU A 537 34.82 -17.14 -3.59
N THR A 538 35.09 -16.23 -4.53
CA THR A 538 36.46 -15.82 -4.89
C THR A 538 37.11 -15.07 -3.72
N GLU A 539 36.44 -14.07 -3.15
CA GLU A 539 36.95 -13.31 -1.99
C GLU A 539 37.19 -14.21 -0.77
N LEU A 540 36.29 -15.16 -0.49
CA LEU A 540 36.47 -16.16 0.58
C LEU A 540 37.63 -17.13 0.31
N ASN A 541 37.84 -17.52 -0.94
CA ASN A 541 38.96 -18.38 -1.32
C ASN A 541 40.31 -17.66 -1.22
N ASP A 542 40.37 -16.38 -1.60
CA ASP A 542 41.56 -15.55 -1.45
C ASP A 542 41.90 -15.30 0.03
N GLN A 543 40.88 -15.04 0.87
CA GLN A 543 41.04 -14.98 2.33
C GLN A 543 41.53 -16.32 2.91
N LEU A 544 40.99 -17.45 2.46
CA LEU A 544 41.43 -18.78 2.89
C LEU A 544 42.87 -19.09 2.45
N SER A 545 43.31 -18.61 1.29
CA SER A 545 44.70 -18.72 0.85
C SER A 545 45.63 -17.88 1.73
N LEU A 546 45.22 -16.66 2.10
CA LEU A 546 45.97 -15.80 3.01
C LEU A 546 46.13 -16.44 4.41
N GLU A 547 45.05 -17.04 4.93
CA GLU A 547 45.09 -17.76 6.20
C GLU A 547 45.88 -19.07 6.14
N LEU A 548 45.92 -19.74 4.97
CA LEU A 548 46.79 -20.89 4.75
C LEU A 548 48.27 -20.49 4.81
N ASP A 549 48.66 -19.39 4.16
CA ASP A 549 50.02 -18.83 4.24
C ASP A 549 50.38 -18.35 5.65
N ASN A 550 49.45 -17.72 6.37
CA ASN A 550 49.60 -17.39 7.80
C ASN A 550 49.82 -18.66 8.63
N SER A 551 49.05 -19.73 8.40
CA SER A 551 49.21 -21.02 9.07
C SER A 551 50.56 -21.68 8.77
N ILE A 552 51.05 -21.60 7.52
CA ILE A 552 52.39 -22.09 7.11
C ILE A 552 53.50 -21.28 7.80
N ARG A 553 53.35 -19.95 7.89
CA ARG A 553 54.29 -19.07 8.59
C ARG A 553 54.35 -19.37 10.09
N LEU A 554 53.20 -19.50 10.74
CA LEU A 554 53.09 -19.87 12.15
C LEU A 554 53.68 -21.27 12.42
N LYS A 555 53.47 -22.25 11.53
CA LYS A 555 54.10 -23.58 11.62
C LYS A 555 55.63 -23.50 11.54
N LYS A 556 56.20 -22.65 10.69
CA LYS A 556 57.66 -22.43 10.63
C LYS A 556 58.20 -21.82 11.93
N GLN A 557 57.54 -20.78 12.45
CA GLN A 557 57.93 -20.17 13.73
C GLN A 557 57.81 -21.15 14.89
N ASN A 558 56.76 -22.00 14.92
CA ASN A 558 56.60 -23.02 15.94
C ASN A 558 57.68 -24.13 15.84
N GLN A 559 58.08 -24.52 14.62
CA GLN A 559 59.23 -25.41 14.42
C GLN A 559 60.57 -24.79 14.84
N GLU A 560 60.73 -23.48 14.71
CA GLU A 560 61.91 -22.76 15.22
C GLU A 560 61.91 -22.69 16.75
N LEU A 561 60.75 -22.36 17.36
CA LEU A 561 60.57 -22.42 18.82
C LEU A 561 60.83 -23.82 19.38
N GLN A 562 60.29 -24.87 18.75
CA GLN A 562 60.57 -26.28 19.13
C GLN A 562 62.06 -26.62 19.06
N LYS A 563 62.81 -26.13 18.06
CA LYS A 563 64.27 -26.29 18.01
C LYS A 563 64.97 -25.57 19.17
N THR A 564 64.50 -24.39 19.56
CA THR A 564 65.05 -23.67 20.72
C THR A 564 64.72 -24.36 22.05
N CYS A 565 63.50 -24.87 22.24
CA CYS A 565 63.13 -25.69 23.39
C CYS A 565 64.00 -26.95 23.47
N ALA A 566 64.12 -27.70 22.37
CA ALA A 566 64.96 -28.90 22.29
C ALA A 566 66.49 -28.61 22.38
N TYR A 567 66.89 -27.34 22.34
CA TYR A 567 68.25 -26.90 22.67
C TYR A 567 68.36 -26.62 24.18
N PHE A 568 67.44 -25.85 24.77
CA PHE A 568 67.41 -25.62 26.22
C PHE A 568 67.20 -26.91 27.03
N GLU A 569 66.39 -27.85 26.55
CA GLU A 569 66.24 -29.19 27.14
C GLU A 569 67.56 -29.97 27.15
N ARG A 570 68.38 -29.85 26.10
CA ARG A 570 69.72 -30.45 26.05
C ARG A 570 70.70 -29.77 27.01
N VAL A 571 70.72 -28.44 27.05
CA VAL A 571 71.55 -27.68 28.01
C VAL A 571 71.15 -28.01 29.46
N TYR A 572 69.86 -28.15 29.74
CA TYR A 572 69.34 -28.60 31.03
C TYR A 572 69.73 -30.06 31.32
N HIS A 573 69.63 -30.95 30.33
CA HIS A 573 70.04 -32.35 30.48
C HIS A 573 71.53 -32.48 30.78
N GLU A 574 72.41 -31.83 30.00
CA GLU A 574 73.85 -31.79 30.26
C GLU A 574 74.18 -31.21 31.65
N SER A 575 73.45 -30.19 32.10
CA SER A 575 73.63 -29.61 33.44
C SER A 575 73.19 -30.58 34.54
N ASN A 576 72.11 -31.33 34.31
CA ASN A 576 71.64 -32.37 35.22
C ASN A 576 72.54 -33.62 35.20
N GLU A 577 73.08 -34.01 34.05
CA GLU A 577 74.11 -35.06 33.94
C GLU A 577 75.35 -34.69 34.73
N LYS A 578 75.88 -33.47 34.58
CA LYS A 578 76.99 -32.95 35.40
C LYS A 578 76.66 -32.95 36.90
N TYR A 579 75.40 -32.69 37.27
CA TYR A 579 74.95 -32.78 38.67
C TYR A 579 74.87 -34.23 39.18
N GLN A 580 74.39 -35.18 38.38
CA GLN A 580 74.41 -36.62 38.71
C GLN A 580 75.84 -37.19 38.70
N GLU A 581 76.72 -36.68 37.85
CA GLU A 581 78.15 -37.00 37.83
C GLU A 581 78.84 -36.48 39.09
N LEU A 582 78.54 -35.27 39.57
CA LEU A 582 79.00 -34.77 40.87
C LEU A 582 78.49 -35.62 42.06
N ILE A 583 77.24 -36.08 42.02
CA ILE A 583 76.70 -37.03 43.02
C ILE A 583 77.43 -38.38 42.92
N SER A 584 77.73 -38.84 41.72
CA SER A 584 78.45 -40.10 41.47
C SER A 584 79.91 -40.01 41.90
N ILE A 585 80.58 -38.88 41.69
CA ILE A 585 81.93 -38.57 42.17
C ILE A 585 81.94 -38.51 43.70
N LYS A 586 80.94 -37.89 44.34
CA LYS A 586 80.79 -37.94 45.81
C LYS A 586 80.71 -39.38 46.30
N LEU A 587 79.82 -40.19 45.72
CA LEU A 587 79.65 -41.60 46.08
C LEU A 587 80.88 -42.45 45.74
N GLN A 588 81.64 -42.11 44.70
CA GLN A 588 82.87 -42.79 44.36
C GLN A 588 84.01 -42.39 45.32
N ILE A 589 84.10 -41.15 45.78
CA ILE A 589 85.02 -40.74 46.86
C ILE A 589 84.68 -41.46 48.17
N GLU A 590 83.39 -41.62 48.49
CA GLU A 590 82.94 -42.42 49.65
C GLU A 590 83.31 -43.91 49.50
N LYS A 591 83.26 -44.47 48.29
CA LYS A 591 83.76 -45.83 48.01
C LYS A 591 85.27 -45.93 48.04
N ASP A 592 86.00 -44.98 47.44
CA ASP A 592 87.45 -44.99 47.31
C ASP A 592 88.12 -44.81 48.68
N PHE A 593 87.49 -44.06 49.58
CA PHE A 593 87.85 -44.01 51.00
C PHE A 593 87.77 -45.40 51.66
N HIS A 594 86.70 -46.16 51.39
CA HIS A 594 86.59 -47.55 51.85
C HIS A 594 87.46 -48.54 51.05
N ALA A 595 87.79 -48.27 49.79
CA ALA A 595 88.63 -49.11 48.95
C ALA A 595 90.10 -48.97 49.34
N GLN A 596 90.61 -47.75 49.59
CA GLN A 596 91.92 -47.55 50.22
C GLN A 596 92.00 -48.21 51.60
N GLN A 597 90.89 -48.27 52.33
CA GLN A 597 90.81 -49.00 53.59
C GLN A 597 90.93 -50.53 53.41
N SER A 598 90.66 -51.07 52.21
CA SER A 598 90.77 -52.50 51.86
C SER A 598 92.00 -52.88 51.02
N ASP A 599 92.54 -51.99 50.18
CA ASP A 599 93.74 -52.26 49.38
C ASP A 599 95.02 -52.14 50.22
N ASN A 600 94.97 -51.31 51.26
CA ASN A 600 95.92 -51.36 52.37
C ASN A 600 95.92 -52.75 53.07
N ASP A 601 94.86 -53.55 52.92
CA ASP A 601 94.81 -54.96 53.32
C ASP A 601 95.17 -55.97 52.20
N GLN A 602 95.25 -55.56 50.92
CA GLN A 602 95.58 -56.45 49.79
C GLN A 602 96.97 -56.27 49.14
N GLU A 603 97.58 -55.08 49.10
CA GLU A 603 98.95 -54.94 48.54
C GLU A 603 99.98 -55.77 49.32
N LYS A 604 99.63 -56.13 50.56
CA LYS A 604 100.25 -57.17 51.40
C LYS A 604 100.51 -58.51 50.69
N ASN A 605 99.84 -58.81 49.57
CA ASN A 605 99.86 -60.13 48.90
C ASN A 605 100.57 -60.19 47.51
N ALA A 606 100.58 -59.12 46.71
CA ALA A 606 100.62 -59.25 45.24
C ALA A 606 101.99 -59.11 44.54
N LYS A 607 103.08 -58.86 45.27
CA LYS A 607 104.40 -58.44 44.73
C LYS A 607 105.25 -59.59 44.15
N PHE A 608 104.62 -60.51 43.40
CA PHE A 608 104.97 -61.94 43.44
C PHE A 608 105.35 -62.60 42.08
N LEU A 609 105.18 -61.95 40.91
CA LEU A 609 105.19 -62.66 39.60
C LEU A 609 106.08 -62.13 38.45
N ALA A 610 106.07 -60.84 38.12
CA ALA A 610 106.23 -60.39 36.72
C ALA A 610 107.68 -60.27 36.16
N LEU A 611 108.45 -61.37 36.07
CA LEU A 611 109.89 -61.37 35.72
C LEU A 611 110.26 -61.60 34.22
N GLU A 612 109.31 -61.66 33.28
CA GLU A 612 109.36 -62.76 32.28
C GLU A 612 109.48 -62.45 30.75
N LYS A 613 109.43 -61.21 30.24
CA LYS A 613 108.94 -60.98 28.83
C LYS A 613 109.70 -60.08 27.83
N ILE A 614 110.94 -59.66 28.06
CA ILE A 614 111.58 -58.52 27.35
C ILE A 614 112.17 -58.81 25.93
N GLN A 615 111.79 -59.91 25.24
CA GLN A 615 112.79 -60.69 24.48
C GLN A 615 112.74 -60.74 22.92
N GLU A 616 111.80 -60.09 22.20
CA GLU A 616 111.42 -60.56 20.83
C GLU A 616 111.53 -59.58 19.61
N LEU A 617 112.09 -58.36 19.69
CA LEU A 617 111.75 -57.28 18.73
C LEU A 617 112.85 -56.68 17.79
N GLU A 618 114.02 -57.29 17.61
CA GLU A 618 115.17 -56.59 16.99
C GLU A 618 115.30 -56.61 15.43
N GLU A 619 114.47 -57.34 14.67
CA GLU A 619 114.86 -57.81 13.32
C GLU A 619 114.57 -56.89 12.09
N LEU A 620 113.75 -55.83 12.19
CA LEU A 620 113.09 -55.25 10.99
C LEU A 620 113.93 -54.32 10.07
N HIS A 621 115.18 -53.99 10.42
CA HIS A 621 115.80 -52.69 10.04
C HIS A 621 116.63 -52.63 8.72
N GLU A 622 116.86 -53.72 8.00
CA GLU A 622 117.97 -53.81 7.02
C GLU A 622 117.65 -53.35 5.56
N SER A 623 116.38 -53.18 5.19
CA SER A 623 115.96 -53.23 3.76
C SER A 623 116.09 -51.93 2.93
N GLU A 624 116.27 -50.75 3.51
CA GLU A 624 116.15 -49.46 2.79
C GLU A 624 117.31 -49.08 1.82
N ARG A 625 118.46 -49.76 1.88
CA ARG A 625 119.74 -49.16 1.41
C ARG A 625 119.91 -48.98 -0.11
N GLN A 626 119.29 -49.79 -0.98
CA GLN A 626 119.79 -50.01 -2.35
C GLN A 626 119.47 -48.92 -3.40
N VAL A 627 118.51 -48.01 -3.18
CA VAL A 627 117.95 -47.16 -4.26
C VAL A 627 118.85 -45.98 -4.71
N LYS A 628 119.89 -45.63 -3.94
CA LYS A 628 120.57 -44.32 -4.03
C LYS A 628 121.53 -44.10 -5.22
N GLU A 629 121.97 -45.14 -5.92
CA GLU A 629 123.25 -45.08 -6.67
C GLU A 629 123.15 -44.56 -8.12
N LEU A 630 122.04 -44.79 -8.82
CA LEU A 630 121.97 -44.60 -10.29
C LEU A 630 122.06 -43.15 -10.79
N ARG A 631 121.80 -42.13 -9.96
CA ARG A 631 121.60 -40.74 -10.42
C ARG A 631 122.88 -39.97 -10.83
N LYS A 632 124.08 -40.46 -10.48
CA LYS A 632 125.30 -39.62 -10.51
C LYS A 632 125.96 -39.42 -11.89
N LYS A 633 125.73 -40.31 -12.87
CA LYS A 633 126.56 -40.44 -14.08
C LYS A 633 126.28 -39.45 -15.23
N VAL A 634 125.34 -38.52 -15.10
CA VAL A 634 124.87 -37.68 -16.23
C VAL A 634 125.55 -36.30 -16.29
N GLU A 635 126.06 -35.78 -15.17
CA GLU A 635 126.47 -34.37 -15.05
C GLU A 635 127.81 -34.04 -15.74
N GLU A 636 128.65 -35.04 -16.02
CA GLU A 636 130.09 -34.84 -16.29
C GLU A 636 130.41 -34.48 -17.76
N GLU A 637 129.53 -34.80 -18.71
CA GLU A 637 129.74 -34.57 -20.17
C GLU A 637 129.70 -33.09 -20.59
N ARG A 638 128.89 -32.26 -19.90
CA ARG A 638 128.46 -30.96 -20.46
C ARG A 638 129.53 -29.85 -20.43
N ALA A 639 130.54 -29.97 -19.58
CA ALA A 639 131.44 -28.87 -19.25
C ALA A 639 132.53 -28.59 -20.31
N MET A 640 132.92 -29.57 -21.13
CA MET A 640 134.11 -29.45 -21.99
C MET A 640 133.96 -28.55 -23.24
N LYS A 641 132.75 -28.08 -23.58
CA LYS A 641 132.44 -27.64 -24.96
C LYS A 641 132.50 -26.14 -25.26
N GLN A 642 132.75 -25.26 -24.28
CA GLN A 642 132.66 -23.79 -24.45
C GLN A 642 134.01 -23.02 -24.40
N SER A 643 135.15 -23.70 -24.32
CA SER A 643 136.48 -23.07 -24.14
C SER A 643 137.05 -22.34 -25.38
N LEU A 644 136.42 -22.44 -26.57
CA LEU A 644 137.11 -22.24 -27.86
C LEU A 644 136.79 -20.95 -28.64
N VAL A 645 136.16 -19.94 -28.04
CA VAL A 645 135.66 -18.72 -28.74
C VAL A 645 136.38 -17.43 -28.27
N GLU A 646 137.57 -17.56 -27.71
CA GLU A 646 138.30 -16.55 -26.91
C GLU A 646 138.70 -15.23 -27.64
N LYS A 647 138.71 -15.15 -28.98
CA LYS A 647 139.71 -14.34 -29.71
C LYS A 647 139.23 -13.25 -30.69
N LEU A 648 138.12 -12.56 -30.44
CA LEU A 648 137.70 -11.38 -31.23
C LEU A 648 137.17 -10.21 -30.38
N LEU A 649 137.98 -9.13 -30.28
CA LEU A 649 137.77 -7.84 -29.59
C LEU A 649 137.55 -7.95 -28.05
N GLN A 650 138.30 -7.32 -27.14
CA GLN A 650 139.22 -6.15 -27.12
C GLN A 650 138.52 -4.77 -27.03
N VAL A 651 139.10 -3.90 -26.18
CA VAL A 651 138.81 -2.47 -25.90
C VAL A 651 137.79 -2.18 -24.78
N ALA A 652 138.18 -1.18 -23.97
CA ALA A 652 137.63 -0.64 -22.73
C ALA A 652 136.22 0.04 -22.86
N THR A 653 135.53 0.51 -21.81
CA THR A 653 136.02 1.01 -20.51
C THR A 653 134.95 0.98 -19.38
N ASN A 654 135.45 1.00 -18.13
CA ASN A 654 134.82 1.56 -16.89
C ASN A 654 134.16 2.94 -17.13
N PRO A 655 133.21 3.48 -16.30
CA PRO A 655 133.48 3.70 -14.85
C PRO A 655 132.30 3.83 -13.83
N LEU A 656 132.61 3.61 -12.54
CA LEU A 656 132.07 4.32 -11.32
C LEU A 656 130.56 4.16 -10.96
N VAL A 657 130.06 4.15 -9.70
CA VAL A 657 130.56 4.10 -8.28
C VAL A 657 129.30 3.78 -7.39
N LYS A 658 129.20 3.48 -6.07
CA LYS A 658 129.92 3.74 -4.79
C LYS A 658 129.55 2.67 -3.71
N LYS A 659 130.02 2.83 -2.46
CA LYS A 659 129.57 2.17 -1.20
C LYS A 659 129.64 3.20 -0.03
N PRO A 660 129.14 2.91 1.20
CA PRO A 660 129.80 2.05 2.23
C PRO A 660 128.90 0.86 2.70
N PHE A 661 129.28 -0.21 3.45
CA PHE A 661 130.29 -0.46 4.53
C PHE A 661 129.80 0.03 5.92
N LEU A 662 129.83 -0.68 7.07
CA LEU A 662 130.51 -1.87 7.66
C LEU A 662 129.43 -2.78 8.32
N SER A 663 129.50 -4.11 8.54
CA SER A 663 130.49 -5.09 9.05
C SER A 663 130.68 -5.20 10.58
N GLN A 664 130.23 -6.35 11.13
CA GLN A 664 130.84 -7.15 12.22
C GLN A 664 131.03 -6.60 13.66
N THR A 665 130.32 -7.25 14.60
CA THR A 665 130.76 -7.89 15.87
C THR A 665 131.84 -7.29 16.80
N ALA A 666 131.55 -7.40 18.12
CA ALA A 666 132.44 -7.64 19.28
C ALA A 666 132.71 -6.50 20.29
N GLY A 667 132.60 -6.84 21.59
CA GLY A 667 133.01 -6.04 22.77
C GLY A 667 131.99 -5.04 23.33
N GLY A 668 131.67 -4.96 24.63
CA GLY A 668 131.99 -5.88 25.75
C GLY A 668 131.64 -5.35 27.16
N SER A 669 131.13 -6.24 28.04
CA SER A 669 131.13 -6.19 29.54
C SER A 669 130.38 -5.09 30.34
N ASN A 670 129.35 -5.48 31.11
CA ASN A 670 129.24 -5.24 32.58
C ASN A 670 128.03 -5.95 33.30
N ARG A 671 128.20 -6.21 34.62
CA ARG A 671 127.26 -6.40 35.78
C ARG A 671 125.74 -6.63 35.52
N ARG A 672 124.97 -7.59 36.07
CA ARG A 672 125.03 -8.66 37.12
C ARG A 672 124.56 -8.33 38.57
N LEU A 673 123.53 -9.08 39.04
CA LEU A 673 122.95 -9.25 40.43
C LEU A 673 122.19 -8.03 41.02
N ASP A 674 121.24 -8.14 41.98
CA ASP A 674 120.47 -9.25 42.61
C ASP A 674 119.06 -8.69 43.01
N ARG A 675 117.95 -9.36 43.35
CA ARG A 675 117.45 -10.76 43.47
C ARG A 675 117.09 -11.33 44.89
N ASN A 676 117.46 -10.73 46.03
CA ASN A 676 116.97 -11.18 47.38
C ASN A 676 115.74 -10.40 47.92
N GLU A 677 115.67 -9.08 47.70
CA GLU A 677 114.51 -8.23 48.10
C GLU A 677 113.18 -8.66 47.47
N ARG A 678 113.26 -9.32 46.31
CA ARG A 678 112.11 -9.90 45.58
C ARG A 678 111.26 -10.87 46.41
N ASN A 679 111.79 -11.41 47.50
CA ASN A 679 111.05 -12.32 48.38
C ASN A 679 110.16 -11.60 49.42
N ALA A 680 110.46 -10.35 49.76
CA ALA A 680 109.66 -9.56 50.70
C ALA A 680 108.48 -8.89 49.98
N VAL A 681 108.76 -8.24 48.84
CA VAL A 681 107.76 -7.56 48.00
C VAL A 681 106.62 -8.52 47.62
N ARG A 682 106.95 -9.77 47.23
CA ARG A 682 105.97 -10.77 46.79
C ARG A 682 104.90 -11.16 47.80
N ARG A 683 105.16 -11.02 49.11
CA ARG A 683 104.16 -11.31 50.16
C ARG A 683 103.18 -10.16 50.33
N LEU A 684 103.70 -8.92 50.38
CA LEU A 684 102.89 -7.71 50.42
C LEU A 684 102.07 -7.53 49.14
N GLU A 685 102.60 -7.94 47.98
CA GLU A 685 101.84 -8.04 46.72
C GLU A 685 100.67 -9.03 46.84
N GLN A 686 100.86 -10.21 47.44
CA GLN A 686 99.77 -11.19 47.61
C GLN A 686 98.67 -10.70 48.57
N GLU A 687 99.02 -10.10 49.70
CA GLU A 687 98.02 -9.57 50.64
C GLU A 687 97.28 -8.35 50.06
N LEU A 688 97.98 -7.47 49.35
CA LEU A 688 97.37 -6.35 48.64
C LEU A 688 96.45 -6.82 47.50
N GLU A 689 96.81 -7.88 46.77
CA GLU A 689 96.00 -8.43 45.68
C GLU A 689 94.75 -9.16 46.21
N VAL A 690 94.82 -9.82 47.37
CA VAL A 690 93.64 -10.38 48.05
C VAL A 690 92.66 -9.28 48.47
N GLU A 691 93.13 -8.19 49.07
CA GLU A 691 92.21 -7.13 49.51
C GLU A 691 91.71 -6.26 48.33
N ARG A 692 92.50 -6.11 47.26
CA ARG A 692 92.04 -5.60 45.97
C ARG A 692 90.98 -6.50 45.35
N SER A 693 91.14 -7.82 45.41
CA SER A 693 90.16 -8.78 44.93
C SER A 693 88.83 -8.65 45.69
N LYS A 694 88.85 -8.58 47.03
CA LYS A 694 87.64 -8.32 47.83
C LYS A 694 86.99 -6.97 47.48
N TYR A 695 87.77 -5.89 47.40
CA TYR A 695 87.22 -4.55 47.11
C TYR A 695 86.66 -4.47 45.69
N LYS A 696 87.30 -5.14 44.73
CA LYS A 696 86.82 -5.27 43.35
C LYS A 696 85.56 -6.12 43.27
N ASN A 697 85.44 -7.19 44.06
CA ASN A 697 84.21 -8.00 44.10
C ASN A 697 83.06 -7.20 44.72
N LEU A 698 83.27 -6.51 45.84
CA LEU A 698 82.28 -5.60 46.46
C LEU A 698 81.91 -4.40 45.58
N GLN A 699 82.80 -3.98 44.67
CA GLN A 699 82.52 -2.94 43.70
C GLN A 699 81.77 -3.50 42.48
N ASN A 700 82.17 -4.66 41.96
CA ASN A 700 81.42 -5.38 40.92
C ASN A 700 79.98 -5.69 41.37
N GLU A 701 79.79 -6.19 42.59
CA GLU A 701 78.48 -6.50 43.19
C GLU A 701 77.60 -5.25 43.26
N LYS A 702 78.18 -4.09 43.59
CA LYS A 702 77.47 -2.79 43.55
C LYS A 702 77.23 -2.26 42.15
N ASP A 703 78.15 -2.48 41.21
CA ASP A 703 77.99 -2.08 39.82
C ASP A 703 76.94 -2.99 39.12
N GLU A 704 76.81 -4.25 39.54
CA GLU A 704 75.72 -5.18 39.15
C GLU A 704 74.37 -4.77 39.76
N ASP A 705 74.30 -4.47 41.06
CA ASP A 705 73.10 -3.89 41.71
C ASP A 705 72.66 -2.57 41.02
N VAL A 706 73.60 -1.67 40.74
CA VAL A 706 73.33 -0.41 40.03
C VAL A 706 72.92 -0.67 38.59
N SER A 707 73.47 -1.68 37.91
CA SER A 707 73.03 -2.09 36.57
C SER A 707 71.61 -2.64 36.60
N ALA A 708 71.28 -3.52 37.54
CA ALA A 708 69.94 -4.08 37.70
C ALA A 708 68.90 -2.99 38.03
N LEU A 709 69.20 -2.09 38.98
CA LEU A 709 68.36 -0.93 39.29
C LEU A 709 68.24 0.03 38.09
N THR A 710 69.29 0.18 37.28
CA THR A 710 69.24 0.97 36.04
C THR A 710 68.36 0.31 34.98
N GLU A 711 68.38 -1.03 34.89
CA GLU A 711 67.54 -1.79 33.95
C GLU A 711 66.07 -1.78 34.37
N ASP A 712 65.76 -1.91 35.67
CA ASP A 712 64.41 -1.72 36.20
C ASP A 712 63.93 -0.26 36.09
N ILE A 713 64.79 0.74 36.30
CA ILE A 713 64.45 2.15 36.01
C ILE A 713 64.17 2.35 34.52
N ASN A 714 64.90 1.69 33.62
CA ASN A 714 64.66 1.76 32.19
C ASN A 714 63.40 0.98 31.76
N LYS A 715 63.04 -0.09 32.47
CA LYS A 715 61.77 -0.82 32.28
C LYS A 715 60.59 0.02 32.77
N LEU A 716 60.67 0.59 33.97
CA LEU A 716 59.68 1.52 34.51
C LEU A 716 59.54 2.78 33.66
N LYS A 717 60.61 3.27 33.02
CA LYS A 717 60.52 4.31 31.98
C LYS A 717 59.74 3.84 30.76
N ARG A 718 60.01 2.67 30.19
CA ARG A 718 59.20 2.13 29.06
C ARG A 718 57.72 1.95 29.44
N GLU A 719 57.43 1.54 30.68
CA GLU A 719 56.05 1.46 31.19
C GLU A 719 55.43 2.85 31.42
N LEU A 720 56.21 3.85 31.83
CA LEU A 720 55.78 5.24 31.94
C LEU A 720 55.52 5.87 30.56
N ASP A 721 56.44 5.68 29.60
CA ASP A 721 56.34 6.18 28.22
C ASP A 721 55.12 5.55 27.51
N SER A 722 54.93 4.23 27.66
CA SER A 722 53.74 3.52 27.16
C SER A 722 52.44 4.05 27.79
N ARG A 723 52.43 4.28 29.12
CA ARG A 723 51.27 4.90 29.78
C ARG A 723 51.11 6.38 29.42
N GLN A 724 52.16 7.08 29.03
CA GLN A 724 52.10 8.45 28.52
C GLN A 724 51.51 8.49 27.11
N GLU A 725 51.85 7.54 26.23
CA GLU A 725 51.17 7.35 24.94
C GLU A 725 49.68 7.01 25.13
N ASP A 726 49.34 6.13 26.08
CA ASP A 726 47.92 5.85 26.43
C ASP A 726 47.22 7.11 27.00
N ILE A 727 47.89 7.89 27.84
CA ILE A 727 47.37 9.17 28.36
C ILE A 727 47.21 10.20 27.23
N GLU A 728 48.07 10.22 26.22
CA GLU A 728 47.95 11.13 25.08
C GLU A 728 46.88 10.68 24.09
N ARG A 729 46.66 9.38 23.90
CA ARG A 729 45.47 8.83 23.23
C ARG A 729 44.18 9.19 23.98
N LEU A 730 44.16 9.04 25.30
CA LEU A 730 43.02 9.41 26.14
C LEU A 730 42.79 10.93 26.17
N LYS A 731 43.84 11.75 26.09
CA LYS A 731 43.73 13.21 25.90
C LYS A 731 43.18 13.56 24.52
N GLN A 732 43.60 12.91 23.44
CA GLN A 732 42.96 13.12 22.13
C GLN A 732 41.46 12.76 22.15
N GLN A 733 41.06 11.76 22.95
CA GLN A 733 39.65 11.42 23.21
C GLN A 733 38.93 12.40 24.17
N LEU A 734 39.66 13.23 24.91
CA LEU A 734 39.14 14.22 25.86
C LEU A 734 39.08 15.63 25.24
N ASP A 735 40.06 16.00 24.41
CA ASP A 735 40.10 17.24 23.62
C ASP A 735 39.02 17.22 22.52
N SER A 736 38.66 16.04 22.01
CA SER A 736 37.43 15.84 21.22
C SER A 736 36.13 15.90 22.03
N ARG A 737 36.19 16.23 23.33
CA ARG A 737 35.06 16.29 24.27
C ARG A 737 35.08 17.53 25.19
N SER A 738 35.94 18.53 24.95
CA SER A 738 36.09 19.71 25.82
C SER A 738 35.99 21.05 25.05
N SER A 739 34.81 21.31 24.49
CA SER A 739 34.35 22.65 24.07
C SER A 739 32.82 22.68 24.07
N ILE A 740 32.10 23.54 24.80
CA ILE A 740 32.51 24.66 25.67
C ILE A 740 31.68 24.70 26.97
N ASP A 741 32.29 25.30 27.98
CA ASP A 741 31.78 25.72 29.29
C ASP A 741 30.38 26.38 29.40
N ASN A 742 29.63 25.90 30.40
CA ASN A 742 28.96 26.64 31.49
C ASN A 742 27.85 27.73 31.27
N ILE A 743 26.83 27.60 32.14
CA ILE A 743 25.82 28.58 32.62
C ILE A 743 24.50 28.72 31.83
N SER A 744 23.43 28.34 32.54
CA SER A 744 21.99 28.63 32.33
C SER A 744 21.25 27.91 31.19
N THR A 745 19.92 27.76 31.39
CA THR A 745 18.93 27.04 30.56
C THR A 745 18.80 25.53 30.87
N ILE A 746 17.55 25.05 30.84
CA ILE A 746 17.16 23.63 30.99
C ILE A 746 17.03 23.06 29.57
N THR A 747 18.00 22.28 29.09
CA THR A 747 17.91 21.60 27.78
C THR A 747 18.91 20.43 27.67
N GLU A 748 18.41 19.32 27.13
CA GLU A 748 19.09 18.49 26.12
C GLU A 748 20.41 17.79 26.49
N GLU A 749 20.33 16.72 27.29
CA GLU A 749 20.92 15.46 26.81
C GLU A 749 19.97 14.90 25.75
N THR A 750 20.36 14.95 24.47
CA THR A 750 19.55 14.40 23.37
C THR A 750 19.68 12.88 23.32
N ASP A 751 18.93 12.19 24.18
CA ASP A 751 18.61 10.77 24.00
C ASP A 751 17.79 10.62 22.70
N GLU A 752 18.47 10.33 21.58
CA GLU A 752 17.85 10.22 20.25
C GLU A 752 16.68 9.22 20.20
N ASP A 753 16.59 8.32 21.18
CA ASP A 753 15.64 7.23 21.21
C ASP A 753 14.36 7.53 22.03
N THR A 754 14.29 8.63 22.80
CA THR A 754 13.04 9.15 23.36
C THR A 754 12.30 10.07 22.37
N LYS A 755 10.98 10.21 22.51
CA LYS A 755 10.19 11.25 21.83
C LYS A 755 8.96 11.58 22.65
N GLU A 756 8.84 12.84 23.02
CA GLU A 756 7.62 13.42 23.56
C GLU A 756 6.92 14.31 22.53
N SER A 757 5.59 14.29 22.50
CA SER A 757 4.77 15.29 21.82
C SER A 757 3.36 15.30 22.40
N TRP A 758 2.72 16.45 22.34
CA TRP A 758 1.29 16.58 22.58
C TRP A 758 0.53 16.02 21.37
N VAL A 759 -0.15 14.89 21.55
CA VAL A 759 -1.02 14.25 20.55
C VAL A 759 -2.48 14.37 20.95
N GLN A 760 -3.39 13.90 20.10
CA GLN A 760 -4.80 13.79 20.42
C GLN A 760 -5.33 12.38 20.12
N ILE A 761 -6.18 11.84 20.99
CA ILE A 761 -6.72 10.47 20.96
C ILE A 761 -8.24 10.53 21.12
N PRO A 762 -9.05 9.66 20.47
CA PRO A 762 -10.51 9.71 20.59
C PRO A 762 -10.99 9.62 22.05
N LYS A 763 -11.99 10.45 22.43
CA LYS A 763 -12.62 10.34 23.78
C LYS A 763 -13.48 9.09 23.93
N LYS A 764 -14.11 8.67 22.83
CA LYS A 764 -14.90 7.44 22.61
C LYS A 764 -14.82 7.09 21.11
N SER A 765 -15.41 5.96 20.73
CA SER A 765 -15.49 5.46 19.35
C SER A 765 -16.03 6.47 18.33
N ASN A 766 -17.08 7.24 18.67
CA ASN A 766 -17.57 8.31 17.82
C ASN A 766 -16.71 9.57 17.96
N ILE A 767 -15.81 9.77 16.99
CA ILE A 767 -14.86 10.89 16.92
C ILE A 767 -15.59 12.22 16.66
N GLN A 768 -16.61 12.24 15.80
CA GLN A 768 -17.36 13.47 15.46
C GLN A 768 -18.10 14.02 16.69
N LYS A 769 -18.89 13.17 17.37
CA LYS A 769 -19.75 13.56 18.49
C LYS A 769 -18.97 13.82 19.79
N ASN A 770 -17.92 13.06 20.06
CA ASN A 770 -17.16 13.18 21.32
C ASN A 770 -15.90 14.05 21.18
N GLY A 771 -15.34 14.15 19.98
CA GLY A 771 -14.10 14.89 19.70
C GLY A 771 -12.83 14.27 20.26
N TRP A 772 -11.69 14.80 19.82
CA TRP A 772 -10.37 14.35 20.24
C TRP A 772 -9.99 14.85 21.65
N LYS A 773 -9.32 14.01 22.45
CA LYS A 773 -8.72 14.31 23.76
C LYS A 773 -7.23 14.61 23.60
N LYS A 774 -6.77 15.80 23.99
CA LYS A 774 -5.33 16.12 24.01
C LYS A 774 -4.63 15.34 25.14
N GLN A 775 -3.53 14.65 24.84
CA GLN A 775 -2.71 13.87 25.78
C GLN A 775 -1.22 13.99 25.43
N LEU A 776 -0.35 13.90 26.43
CA LEU A 776 1.10 13.93 26.22
C LEU A 776 1.58 12.50 25.96
N ALA A 777 2.04 12.22 24.73
CA ALA A 777 2.65 10.95 24.37
C ALA A 777 4.16 11.01 24.61
N VAL A 778 4.68 10.08 25.40
CA VAL A 778 6.10 9.93 25.71
C VAL A 778 6.54 8.51 25.33
N MET A 779 7.31 8.39 24.25
CA MET A 779 7.97 7.13 23.88
C MET A 779 9.31 7.04 24.60
N THR A 780 9.46 5.98 25.39
CA THR A 780 10.71 5.58 26.05
C THR A 780 11.44 4.50 25.24
N LYS A 781 12.50 3.91 25.81
CA LYS A 781 13.18 2.76 25.19
C LYS A 781 12.27 1.52 25.02
N ASN A 782 11.42 1.23 26.01
CA ASN A 782 10.64 -0.01 26.07
C ASN A 782 9.12 0.20 26.16
N LYS A 783 8.61 1.42 26.38
CA LYS A 783 7.18 1.72 26.55
C LYS A 783 6.76 2.99 25.83
N LEU A 784 5.55 2.99 25.25
CA LEU A 784 4.80 4.19 24.88
C LEU A 784 3.86 4.55 26.03
N LEU A 785 4.00 5.76 26.57
CA LEU A 785 3.23 6.27 27.70
C LEU A 785 2.35 7.44 27.26
N LEU A 786 1.15 7.54 27.81
CA LEU A 786 0.17 8.59 27.51
C LEU A 786 -0.35 9.21 28.81
N PHE A 787 -0.11 10.50 29.02
CA PHE A 787 -0.52 11.26 30.20
C PHE A 787 -1.65 12.24 29.87
N ASN A 788 -2.51 12.59 30.83
CA ASN A 788 -3.53 13.63 30.63
C ASN A 788 -2.97 15.03 30.89
N SER A 789 -1.94 15.12 31.72
CA SER A 789 -1.26 16.35 32.14
C SER A 789 0.23 16.10 32.35
N GLU A 790 1.06 17.12 32.12
CA GLU A 790 2.50 17.15 32.45
C GLU A 790 2.78 16.96 33.96
N ARG A 791 1.74 17.02 34.81
CA ARG A 791 1.84 16.81 36.27
C ARG A 791 1.38 15.43 36.75
N ASP A 792 0.92 14.57 35.83
CA ASP A 792 0.45 13.23 36.17
C ASP A 792 1.65 12.31 36.49
N GLN A 793 1.79 11.87 37.75
CA GLN A 793 2.85 10.93 38.15
C GLN A 793 2.67 9.50 37.58
N GLN A 794 1.53 9.22 36.93
CA GLN A 794 1.17 7.93 36.37
C GLN A 794 0.52 8.12 35.00
N ALA A 795 0.96 7.35 34.01
CA ALA A 795 0.37 7.37 32.67
C ALA A 795 -1.06 6.80 32.68
N ALA A 796 -1.96 7.45 31.93
CA ALA A 796 -3.34 7.01 31.72
C ALA A 796 -3.42 5.77 30.80
N LEU A 797 -2.45 5.60 29.91
CA LEU A 797 -2.23 4.37 29.15
C LEU A 797 -0.72 4.12 29.01
N SER A 798 -0.30 2.87 29.17
CA SER A 798 1.08 2.39 29.02
C SER A 798 1.06 1.16 28.13
N ILE A 799 1.72 1.22 26.99
CA ILE A 799 1.85 0.11 26.03
C ILE A 799 3.34 -0.27 25.96
N ASP A 800 3.64 -1.56 26.11
CA ASP A 800 5.00 -2.08 25.96
C ASP A 800 5.37 -2.15 24.46
N ILE A 801 6.56 -1.70 24.07
CA ILE A 801 6.93 -1.51 22.65
C ILE A 801 7.12 -2.85 21.92
N ASP A 802 7.52 -3.89 22.65
CA ASP A 802 7.57 -5.28 22.22
C ASP A 802 6.17 -5.92 22.03
N LYS A 803 5.12 -5.33 22.61
CA LYS A 803 3.71 -5.69 22.39
C LYS A 803 3.05 -4.94 21.23
N LEU A 804 3.77 -4.08 20.51
CA LEU A 804 3.26 -3.45 19.29
C LEU A 804 3.28 -4.45 18.12
N TYR A 805 2.13 -4.72 17.52
CA TYR A 805 2.05 -5.54 16.32
C TYR A 805 2.35 -4.73 15.06
N HIS A 806 1.82 -3.51 14.96
CA HIS A 806 1.92 -2.65 13.77
C HIS A 806 1.71 -1.16 14.11
N VAL A 807 2.37 -0.28 13.36
CA VAL A 807 2.13 1.18 13.37
C VAL A 807 2.23 1.72 11.94
N ARG A 808 1.21 2.44 11.46
CA ARG A 808 1.16 3.02 10.11
C ARG A 808 0.27 4.26 10.02
N ALA A 809 0.40 5.02 8.93
CA ALA A 809 -0.54 6.06 8.55
C ALA A 809 -1.94 5.47 8.25
N VAL A 810 -2.99 6.27 8.47
CA VAL A 810 -4.37 5.95 8.07
C VAL A 810 -4.71 6.51 6.70
N ASN A 811 -5.72 5.93 6.05
CA ASN A 811 -6.38 6.47 4.86
C ASN A 811 -7.89 6.65 5.11
N GLN A 812 -8.63 7.18 4.13
CA GLN A 812 -10.07 7.44 4.25
C GLN A 812 -10.91 6.19 4.58
N GLY A 813 -10.45 4.99 4.21
CA GLY A 813 -11.12 3.73 4.55
C GLY A 813 -10.85 3.23 5.99
N ASP A 814 -9.81 3.75 6.65
CA ASP A 814 -9.49 3.42 8.05
C ASP A 814 -10.19 4.35 9.05
N VAL A 815 -10.54 5.57 8.64
CA VAL A 815 -11.14 6.63 9.48
C VAL A 815 -12.26 7.35 8.72
N ILE A 816 -13.36 6.65 8.44
CA ILE A 816 -14.37 7.11 7.47
C ILE A 816 -15.06 8.43 7.86
N HIS A 817 -15.18 8.70 9.16
CA HIS A 817 -15.82 9.89 9.73
C HIS A 817 -14.85 11.07 9.99
N ALA A 818 -13.55 10.91 9.72
CA ALA A 818 -12.55 11.95 9.96
C ALA A 818 -12.49 12.97 8.80
N ASN A 819 -12.27 14.25 9.15
CA ASN A 819 -12.14 15.32 8.17
C ASN A 819 -10.95 15.06 7.22
N PRO A 820 -11.07 15.31 5.90
CA PRO A 820 -9.96 15.12 4.95
C PRO A 820 -8.67 15.88 5.33
N ASN A 821 -8.80 17.04 5.99
CA ASN A 821 -7.68 17.86 6.49
C ASN A 821 -7.02 17.32 7.78
N GLU A 822 -7.64 16.33 8.44
CA GLU A 822 -7.11 15.63 9.63
C GLU A 822 -6.37 14.34 9.26
N ILE A 823 -6.84 13.60 8.25
CA ILE A 823 -6.32 12.27 7.86
C ILE A 823 -4.78 12.23 7.69
N PRO A 824 -4.10 13.18 7.03
CA PRO A 824 -2.63 13.19 6.92
C PRO A 824 -1.89 13.29 8.26
N LYS A 825 -2.58 13.70 9.33
CA LYS A 825 -2.04 13.88 10.69
C LYS A 825 -2.31 12.68 11.60
N ILE A 826 -3.16 11.73 11.19
CA ILE A 826 -3.59 10.58 12.00
C ILE A 826 -2.72 9.35 11.67
N PHE A 827 -2.44 8.53 12.68
CA PHE A 827 -1.85 7.20 12.51
C PHE A 827 -2.51 6.16 13.43
N GLN A 828 -2.42 4.90 13.01
CA GLN A 828 -3.00 3.74 13.70
C GLN A 828 -1.89 2.94 14.39
N ILE A 829 -2.14 2.52 15.63
CA ILE A 829 -1.33 1.58 16.39
C ILE A 829 -2.18 0.33 16.66
N ILE A 830 -1.63 -0.86 16.42
CA ILE A 830 -2.25 -2.15 16.78
C ILE A 830 -1.32 -2.86 17.77
N TYR A 831 -1.83 -3.28 18.94
CA TYR A 831 -1.02 -3.75 20.07
C TYR A 831 -1.71 -4.84 20.91
N ASP A 832 -0.91 -5.62 21.65
CA ASP A 832 -1.38 -6.61 22.62
C ASP A 832 -1.70 -5.95 23.98
N SER A 833 -2.88 -6.26 24.52
CA SER A 833 -3.38 -5.72 25.79
C SER A 833 -3.31 -6.69 26.97
N GLN A 834 -2.52 -7.77 26.90
CA GLN A 834 -2.25 -8.64 28.07
C GLN A 834 -1.60 -7.89 29.25
N LEU A 835 -2.50 -7.46 30.14
CA LEU A 835 -2.43 -7.14 31.56
C LEU A 835 -1.13 -6.53 32.13
N HIS A 836 -1.21 -5.23 32.44
CA HIS A 836 -0.86 -4.72 33.77
C HIS A 836 -1.97 -3.80 34.29
N THR A 837 -2.96 -4.36 34.99
CA THR A 837 -3.96 -3.59 35.73
C THR A 837 -3.37 -3.00 37.01
N LEU A 838 -3.29 -1.67 37.08
CA LEU A 838 -3.18 -0.95 38.35
C LEU A 838 -4.59 -0.57 38.84
N PRO A 839 -4.96 -0.88 40.10
CA PRO A 839 -6.35 -0.79 40.54
C PRO A 839 -6.73 0.65 40.95
N ASN A 840 -7.18 1.45 39.97
CA ASN A 840 -8.15 2.56 40.16
C ASN A 840 -8.45 3.27 38.82
N LEU A 841 -9.27 2.67 37.93
CA LEU A 841 -9.99 3.38 36.86
C LEU A 841 -11.06 2.51 36.14
N VAL A 842 -11.90 1.80 36.90
CA VAL A 842 -13.11 1.16 36.33
C VAL A 842 -14.17 2.23 36.12
N SER A 843 -14.13 2.91 34.96
CA SER A 843 -15.23 3.65 34.28
C SER A 843 -14.72 4.56 33.13
N ALA A 844 -13.73 4.14 32.33
CA ALA A 844 -13.18 5.01 31.27
C ALA A 844 -12.58 4.31 30.03
N THR A 845 -13.15 3.20 29.55
CA THR A 845 -12.94 2.69 28.17
C THR A 845 -13.98 1.62 27.84
N GLY A 846 -14.77 1.81 26.78
CA GLY A 846 -15.63 0.76 26.22
C GLY A 846 -14.81 -0.20 25.37
N ILE A 847 -14.37 -1.31 25.96
CA ILE A 847 -13.55 -2.33 25.28
C ILE A 847 -14.46 -3.48 24.86
N HIS A 848 -14.67 -3.63 23.55
CA HIS A 848 -15.23 -4.86 23.01
C HIS A 848 -14.14 -5.95 22.97
N SER A 849 -14.47 -7.13 23.51
CA SER A 849 -13.63 -8.33 23.39
C SER A 849 -13.66 -8.85 21.95
N LEU A 850 -12.49 -9.08 21.36
CA LEU A 850 -12.36 -9.58 19.99
C LEU A 850 -12.44 -11.12 19.92
N GLU A 851 -13.58 -11.69 20.31
CA GLU A 851 -14.18 -12.90 19.73
C GLU A 851 -15.42 -13.37 20.50
N GLN A 852 -16.57 -13.43 19.81
CA GLN A 852 -17.40 -14.64 19.77
C GLN A 852 -18.34 -14.60 18.53
N ASP A 853 -18.76 -15.79 18.12
CA ASP A 853 -19.74 -16.10 17.07
C ASP A 853 -19.49 -15.55 15.65
N HIS A 854 -18.73 -16.33 14.87
CA HIS A 854 -18.80 -16.36 13.40
C HIS A 854 -19.38 -17.71 12.94
N PRO A 855 -20.69 -17.82 12.65
CA PRO A 855 -21.25 -19.01 12.03
C PRO A 855 -20.89 -19.07 10.53
N ASN A 856 -20.20 -20.14 10.10
CA ASN A 856 -19.85 -20.44 8.70
C ASN A 856 -18.90 -19.44 7.98
N GLY A 857 -17.69 -19.24 8.51
CA GLY A 857 -16.65 -18.45 7.83
C GLY A 857 -15.72 -19.29 6.92
N GLU A 858 -15.77 -19.08 5.61
CA GLU A 858 -14.65 -19.41 4.72
C GLU A 858 -13.59 -18.29 4.80
N PHE A 859 -12.51 -18.54 5.54
CA PHE A 859 -11.34 -17.67 5.58
C PHE A 859 -10.10 -18.41 5.06
N ILE A 860 -9.19 -17.68 4.42
CA ILE A 860 -7.93 -18.22 3.90
C ILE A 860 -6.88 -18.12 5.00
N GLU A 861 -6.49 -19.25 5.59
CA GLU A 861 -5.35 -19.29 6.51
C GLU A 861 -4.03 -19.33 5.74
N TYR A 862 -3.19 -18.31 5.92
CA TYR A 862 -1.89 -18.22 5.23
C TYR A 862 -0.83 -17.52 6.08
N LYS A 863 0.28 -18.20 6.38
CA LYS A 863 1.38 -17.69 7.23
C LYS A 863 0.87 -17.05 8.55
N GLY A 864 -0.15 -17.64 9.16
CA GLY A 864 -0.80 -17.17 10.39
C GLY A 864 -1.86 -16.07 10.23
N HIS A 865 -2.06 -15.53 9.01
CA HIS A 865 -3.18 -14.62 8.74
C HIS A 865 -4.50 -15.39 8.65
N HIS A 866 -5.61 -14.71 8.92
CA HIS A 866 -6.94 -15.17 8.52
C HIS A 866 -7.47 -14.16 7.52
N PHE A 867 -7.22 -14.43 6.24
CA PHE A 867 -7.59 -13.54 5.15
C PHE A 867 -9.06 -13.74 4.76
N VAL A 868 -9.82 -12.65 4.81
CA VAL A 868 -11.15 -12.56 4.19
C VAL A 868 -11.06 -11.71 2.92
N PHE A 869 -11.93 -11.98 1.96
CA PHE A 869 -12.03 -11.19 0.74
C PHE A 869 -12.64 -9.82 1.05
N VAL A 870 -11.98 -8.75 0.62
CA VAL A 870 -12.43 -7.36 0.81
C VAL A 870 -12.22 -6.60 -0.49
N THR A 871 -13.10 -5.65 -0.79
CA THR A 871 -12.91 -4.70 -1.90
C THR A 871 -12.91 -3.27 -1.37
N TYR A 872 -12.03 -2.41 -1.90
CA TYR A 872 -11.90 -1.03 -1.46
C TYR A 872 -12.37 -0.08 -2.55
N ARG A 873 -13.37 0.75 -2.27
CA ARG A 873 -13.86 1.77 -3.21
C ARG A 873 -13.39 3.19 -2.86
N MET A 874 -12.72 3.38 -1.72
CA MET A 874 -12.02 4.61 -1.30
C MET A 874 -10.50 4.39 -1.21
N ARG A 875 -9.70 5.48 -1.28
CA ARG A 875 -8.22 5.43 -1.39
C ARG A 875 -7.60 4.51 -0.33
N THR A 876 -7.09 3.37 -0.79
CA THR A 876 -6.48 2.30 0.01
C THR A 876 -5.35 1.65 -0.79
N GLU A 877 -4.19 1.47 -0.20
CA GLU A 877 -3.00 0.95 -0.88
C GLU A 877 -2.63 -0.45 -0.38
N CYS A 878 -1.98 -1.23 -1.24
CA CYS A 878 -1.53 -2.59 -0.94
C CYS A 878 -0.27 -2.57 -0.07
N GLU A 879 -0.30 -3.23 1.08
CA GLU A 879 0.82 -3.26 2.03
C GLU A 879 1.94 -4.25 1.63
N VAL A 880 1.86 -4.82 0.42
CA VAL A 880 2.89 -5.67 -0.23
C VAL A 880 3.58 -4.93 -1.38
N CYS A 881 2.82 -4.26 -2.27
CA CYS A 881 3.38 -3.62 -3.47
C CYS A 881 3.16 -2.09 -3.56
N ASN A 882 2.47 -1.48 -2.59
CA ASN A 882 2.07 -0.07 -2.54
C ASN A 882 1.23 0.45 -3.74
N HIS A 883 0.78 -0.42 -4.64
CA HIS A 883 -0.22 -0.06 -5.65
C HIS A 883 -1.63 0.08 -5.03
N PRO A 884 -2.53 0.86 -5.65
CA PRO A 884 -3.93 0.96 -5.24
C PRO A 884 -4.63 -0.40 -5.08
N CYS A 885 -5.02 -0.74 -3.86
CA CYS A 885 -6.02 -1.78 -3.58
C CYS A 885 -7.46 -1.32 -3.90
N TYR A 886 -7.62 -0.10 -4.45
CA TYR A 886 -8.91 0.55 -4.60
C TYR A 886 -9.26 0.95 -6.02
N HIS A 887 -10.55 0.83 -6.33
CA HIS A 887 -11.19 1.43 -7.51
C HIS A 887 -12.68 1.60 -7.20
N LEU A 888 -13.31 2.69 -7.66
CA LEU A 888 -14.71 3.00 -7.30
C LEU A 888 -15.74 1.97 -7.82
N LEU A 889 -15.36 1.20 -8.84
CA LEU A 889 -16.27 0.42 -9.70
C LEU A 889 -15.85 -1.04 -9.76
N SER A 890 -14.69 -1.32 -10.37
CA SER A 890 -14.00 -2.62 -10.38
C SER A 890 -12.78 -2.62 -9.43
N PRO A 891 -12.98 -2.59 -8.10
CA PRO A 891 -11.87 -2.67 -7.15
C PRO A 891 -11.08 -3.98 -7.37
N PRO A 892 -9.73 -3.93 -7.41
CA PRO A 892 -8.95 -5.13 -7.62
C PRO A 892 -9.23 -6.12 -6.47
N PRO A 893 -9.25 -7.44 -6.73
CA PRO A 893 -9.55 -8.42 -5.69
C PRO A 893 -8.50 -8.33 -4.58
N CYS A 894 -8.93 -8.08 -3.36
CA CYS A 894 -8.05 -7.95 -2.21
C CYS A 894 -8.40 -8.91 -1.08
N LEU A 895 -7.40 -9.20 -0.27
CA LEU A 895 -7.51 -9.92 0.98
C LEU A 895 -7.18 -8.95 2.13
N GLN A 896 -7.97 -8.98 3.19
CA GLN A 896 -7.62 -8.35 4.46
C GLN A 896 -7.51 -9.41 5.55
N CYS A 897 -6.44 -9.36 6.34
CA CYS A 897 -6.34 -10.20 7.52
C CYS A 897 -7.28 -9.67 8.60
N THR A 898 -8.25 -10.45 9.06
CA THR A 898 -9.17 -10.04 10.14
C THR A 898 -8.41 -9.70 11.43
N ARG A 899 -7.32 -10.43 11.69
CA ARG A 899 -6.49 -10.34 12.90
C ARG A 899 -5.62 -9.07 12.97
N CYS A 900 -4.80 -8.81 11.95
CA CYS A 900 -3.83 -7.71 11.94
C CYS A 900 -4.15 -6.58 10.96
N ARG A 901 -5.30 -6.64 10.28
CA ARG A 901 -5.82 -5.68 9.29
C ARG A 901 -4.94 -5.42 8.05
N VAL A 902 -3.81 -6.12 7.91
CA VAL A 902 -2.93 -6.07 6.73
C VAL A 902 -3.72 -6.35 5.45
N ARG A 903 -3.45 -5.55 4.41
CA ARG A 903 -4.16 -5.57 3.12
C ARG A 903 -3.24 -5.92 1.96
N CYS A 904 -3.63 -6.88 1.15
CA CYS A 904 -2.93 -7.20 -0.10
C CYS A 904 -3.91 -7.47 -1.24
N HIS A 905 -3.48 -7.28 -2.49
CA HIS A 905 -4.17 -7.92 -3.62
C HIS A 905 -4.17 -9.44 -3.44
N LYS A 906 -5.31 -10.07 -3.76
CA LYS A 906 -5.47 -11.53 -3.76
C LYS A 906 -4.43 -12.21 -4.67
N GLN A 907 -4.02 -11.53 -5.73
CA GLN A 907 -2.94 -11.99 -6.61
C GLN A 907 -1.62 -12.25 -5.86
N HIS A 908 -1.25 -11.47 -4.84
CA HIS A 908 -0.04 -11.75 -4.03
C HIS A 908 -0.13 -13.06 -3.23
N TYR A 909 -1.35 -13.56 -2.99
CA TYR A 909 -1.58 -14.87 -2.39
C TYR A 909 -1.66 -15.97 -3.47
N ASP A 910 -2.40 -15.72 -4.56
CA ASP A 910 -2.58 -16.67 -5.67
C ASP A 910 -1.25 -17.00 -6.36
N ASP A 911 -0.41 -15.99 -6.62
CA ASP A 911 0.92 -16.11 -7.24
C ASP A 911 2.02 -16.52 -6.23
N GLY A 912 1.65 -16.73 -4.95
CA GLY A 912 2.54 -17.26 -3.91
C GLY A 912 3.61 -16.29 -3.37
N GLU A 913 3.45 -14.98 -3.58
CA GLU A 913 4.46 -13.97 -3.29
C GLU A 913 4.76 -13.77 -1.78
N PHE A 914 5.76 -12.93 -1.48
CA PHE A 914 6.15 -12.62 -0.10
C PHE A 914 5.17 -11.66 0.59
N ILE A 915 4.00 -12.17 0.96
CA ILE A 915 3.21 -11.59 2.05
C ILE A 915 3.96 -11.90 3.37
N PRO A 916 4.29 -10.88 4.20
CA PRO A 916 4.87 -11.08 5.53
C PRO A 916 3.96 -11.92 6.44
N PRO A 917 4.48 -12.73 7.38
CA PRO A 917 3.67 -13.54 8.28
C PRO A 917 2.82 -12.66 9.23
N CYS A 918 1.67 -13.18 9.65
CA CYS A 918 0.87 -12.52 10.67
C CYS A 918 1.62 -12.54 12.01
N ARG A 919 1.59 -11.41 12.70
CA ARG A 919 2.16 -11.24 14.05
C ARG A 919 1.12 -11.38 15.15
N VAL A 920 -0.16 -11.42 14.78
CA VAL A 920 -1.32 -11.55 15.66
C VAL A 920 -1.73 -13.02 15.72
N TYR A 921 -1.29 -13.71 16.76
CA TYR A 921 -1.52 -15.13 16.97
C TYR A 921 -2.78 -15.42 17.81
N ASP A 922 -3.12 -14.50 18.71
CA ASP A 922 -4.34 -14.47 19.52
C ASP A 922 -5.11 -13.19 19.15
N THR A 923 -6.42 -13.31 18.99
CA THR A 923 -7.34 -12.24 18.59
C THR A 923 -7.94 -11.53 19.80
N LEU A 924 -8.16 -12.26 20.91
CA LEU A 924 -8.90 -11.81 22.09
C LEU A 924 -8.24 -10.63 22.82
N THR A 925 -6.93 -10.46 22.68
CA THR A 925 -6.14 -9.48 23.42
C THR A 925 -5.70 -8.26 22.60
N VAL A 926 -6.00 -8.24 21.30
CA VAL A 926 -5.60 -7.15 20.38
C VAL A 926 -6.40 -5.89 20.67
N LYS A 927 -5.74 -4.73 20.60
CA LYS A 927 -6.40 -3.41 20.61
C LYS A 927 -5.85 -2.51 19.53
N GLU A 928 -6.73 -1.62 19.08
CA GLU A 928 -6.44 -0.53 18.15
C GLU A 928 -6.37 0.79 18.91
N LEU A 929 -5.52 1.71 18.46
CA LEU A 929 -5.43 3.07 18.97
C LEU A 929 -5.14 4.04 17.82
N LEU A 930 -6.10 4.93 17.55
CA LEU A 930 -5.92 6.06 16.64
C LEU A 930 -5.27 7.24 17.37
N VAL A 931 -4.26 7.85 16.75
CA VAL A 931 -3.51 8.98 17.31
C VAL A 931 -3.39 10.08 16.26
N MET A 932 -3.92 11.27 16.56
CA MET A 932 -3.76 12.47 15.74
C MET A 932 -2.59 13.32 16.24
N CYS A 933 -1.66 13.66 15.35
CA CYS A 933 -0.59 14.62 15.59
C CYS A 933 -1.03 16.06 15.29
N PRO A 934 -0.33 17.08 15.83
CA PRO A 934 -0.48 18.46 15.38
C PRO A 934 -0.17 18.66 13.88
N SER A 935 0.68 17.81 13.29
CA SER A 935 1.06 17.90 11.88
C SER A 935 1.37 16.53 11.24
N ASP A 936 1.20 16.47 9.91
CA ASP A 936 1.63 15.36 9.04
C ASP A 936 3.14 15.07 9.19
N LYS A 937 3.98 16.12 9.28
CA LYS A 937 5.41 15.97 9.53
C LYS A 937 5.72 15.22 10.84
N GLU A 938 4.95 15.47 11.90
CA GLU A 938 5.07 14.72 13.15
C GLU A 938 4.49 13.31 13.05
N GLN A 939 3.37 13.12 12.34
CA GLN A 939 2.78 11.79 12.10
C GLN A 939 3.79 10.85 11.43
N ARG A 940 4.45 11.29 10.36
CA ARG A 940 5.51 10.53 9.68
C ARG A 940 6.70 10.24 10.61
N HIS A 941 7.06 11.19 11.48
CA HIS A 941 8.16 11.02 12.43
C HIS A 941 7.82 10.02 13.55
N TRP A 942 6.58 10.04 14.05
CA TRP A 942 6.08 9.08 15.03
C TRP A 942 6.06 7.65 14.47
N ILE A 943 5.52 7.46 13.26
CA ILE A 943 5.56 6.16 12.56
C ILE A 943 7.02 5.72 12.36
N ALA A 944 7.90 6.62 11.88
CA ALA A 944 9.30 6.28 11.62
C ALA A 944 10.13 5.96 12.88
N LYS A 945 9.79 6.48 14.05
CA LYS A 945 10.40 6.06 15.33
C LYS A 945 9.79 4.75 15.84
N LEU A 946 8.46 4.63 15.91
CA LEU A 946 7.80 3.45 16.46
C LEU A 946 8.10 2.20 15.64
N SER A 947 7.90 2.25 14.31
CA SER A 947 8.08 1.09 13.42
C SER A 947 9.53 0.60 13.29
N LYS A 948 10.52 1.37 13.77
CA LYS A 948 11.91 0.90 13.93
C LYS A 948 12.11 0.03 15.17
N LYS A 949 11.34 0.24 16.25
CA LYS A 949 11.48 -0.49 17.51
C LYS A 949 10.63 -1.77 17.59
N ILE A 950 9.66 -1.94 16.68
CA ILE A 950 8.86 -3.17 16.60
C ILE A 950 9.80 -4.36 16.22
N PRO A 951 9.82 -5.45 17.00
CA PRO A 951 10.67 -6.61 16.71
C PRO A 951 10.44 -7.21 15.31
N ARG A 952 11.46 -7.86 14.75
CA ARG A 952 11.31 -8.73 13.56
C ARG A 952 11.21 -10.19 14.04
N PRO A 953 10.26 -11.00 13.52
CA PRO A 953 10.14 -12.40 13.93
C PRO A 953 11.35 -13.21 13.47
N ALA A 954 11.91 -14.00 14.38
CA ALA A 954 12.86 -15.06 14.04
C ALA A 954 12.07 -16.30 13.57
N PHE A 955 12.45 -16.88 12.43
CA PHE A 955 11.89 -18.15 11.96
C PHE A 955 12.74 -19.31 12.47
N ASP A 956 12.18 -20.14 13.35
CA ASP A 956 12.75 -21.43 13.74
C ASP A 956 12.23 -22.53 12.78
N SER A 957 13.14 -23.18 12.07
CA SER A 957 12.83 -24.10 10.96
C SER A 957 12.51 -25.54 11.41
N THR A 958 12.17 -25.77 12.68
CA THR A 958 12.20 -27.10 13.31
C THR A 958 10.85 -27.64 13.84
N ARG A 959 9.70 -27.22 13.29
CA ARG A 959 8.38 -27.81 13.62
C ARG A 959 7.48 -28.12 12.40
N SER A 960 7.84 -29.18 11.67
CA SER A 960 6.89 -29.87 10.78
C SER A 960 6.90 -31.38 11.06
N ARG A 961 5.89 -31.86 11.79
CA ARG A 961 5.58 -33.29 11.96
C ARG A 961 4.06 -33.51 12.08
N THR A 962 3.47 -33.85 10.94
CA THR A 962 2.39 -34.84 10.80
C THR A 962 1.21 -34.81 11.79
N THR A 963 0.09 -34.24 11.34
CA THR A 963 -1.26 -34.76 11.64
C THR A 963 -2.04 -34.87 10.34
N SER A 964 -2.41 -36.08 9.94
CA SER A 964 -3.27 -36.36 8.79
C SER A 964 -4.74 -36.37 9.22
N ILE A 965 -5.62 -35.69 8.50
CA ILE A 965 -7.07 -35.76 8.68
C ILE A 965 -7.72 -36.15 7.34
N HIS A 966 -8.79 -36.95 7.41
CA HIS A 966 -9.36 -37.66 6.27
C HIS A 966 -10.23 -36.77 5.37
N SER A 967 -10.11 -36.96 4.05
CA SER A 967 -11.12 -36.58 3.06
C SER A 967 -12.19 -37.69 2.92
N PRO A 968 -13.49 -37.42 3.15
CA PRO A 968 -14.55 -38.39 2.90
C PRO A 968 -14.97 -38.39 1.42
N THR A 969 -14.86 -39.54 0.75
CA THR A 969 -15.35 -39.73 -0.63
C THR A 969 -16.83 -40.11 -0.65
N PRO A 970 -17.72 -39.40 -1.39
CA PRO A 970 -19.06 -39.89 -1.68
C PRO A 970 -19.01 -40.98 -2.77
N SER A 971 -19.57 -42.15 -2.50
CA SER A 971 -19.69 -43.23 -3.49
C SER A 971 -20.97 -43.11 -4.30
N VAL A 972 -20.85 -43.16 -5.63
CA VAL A 972 -21.98 -43.40 -6.56
C VAL A 972 -21.58 -44.58 -7.45
N ASN A 973 -22.52 -45.50 -7.70
CA ASN A 973 -22.18 -46.87 -8.09
C ASN A 973 -22.79 -47.28 -9.45
N SER A 974 -21.98 -48.02 -10.22
CA SER A 974 -22.37 -48.95 -11.32
C SER A 974 -22.73 -48.43 -12.73
N SER A 975 -22.37 -49.29 -13.70
CA SER A 975 -22.95 -49.45 -15.06
C SER A 975 -22.51 -48.39 -16.11
N THR A 976 -21.92 -48.74 -17.28
CA THR A 976 -21.95 -50.00 -18.06
C THR A 976 -20.62 -50.39 -18.78
N SER A 977 -20.37 -51.69 -18.80
CA SER A 977 -19.59 -52.55 -19.73
C SER A 977 -18.72 -51.98 -20.89
N ASN A 978 -17.42 -52.34 -20.84
CA ASN A 978 -16.58 -53.00 -21.86
C ASN A 978 -16.78 -52.77 -23.38
N LEU A 979 -15.67 -52.46 -24.09
CA LEU A 979 -15.39 -53.02 -25.44
C LEU A 979 -13.87 -53.04 -25.81
N PHE A 980 -13.28 -54.24 -25.77
CA PHE A 980 -12.18 -54.79 -26.60
C PHE A 980 -10.94 -53.95 -27.04
N SER A 981 -9.86 -54.07 -26.26
CA SER A 981 -8.57 -54.77 -26.59
C SER A 981 -7.78 -54.56 -27.91
N ASN A 982 -6.44 -54.49 -27.74
CA ASN A 982 -5.35 -54.84 -28.69
C ASN A 982 -5.16 -53.89 -29.90
N ILE A 983 -3.96 -53.67 -30.48
CA ILE A 983 -2.83 -54.58 -30.78
C ILE A 983 -1.46 -53.90 -30.55
N SER A 984 -0.41 -54.70 -30.34
CA SER A 984 1.00 -54.30 -30.18
C SER A 984 1.78 -54.18 -31.51
N GLY A 985 2.82 -53.32 -31.54
CA GLY A 985 3.80 -53.26 -32.63
C GLY A 985 5.18 -52.83 -32.14
N GLN A 986 6.23 -53.58 -32.47
CA GLN A 986 7.61 -53.33 -32.00
C GLN A 986 8.56 -52.97 -33.16
N SER A 987 9.46 -52.01 -32.89
CA SER A 987 10.74 -51.81 -33.59
C SER A 987 10.65 -51.38 -35.07
N SER A 988 11.65 -50.77 -35.71
CA SER A 988 13.09 -50.81 -35.44
C SER A 988 13.82 -49.52 -35.92
N LYS A 989 15.16 -49.55 -36.00
CA LYS A 989 16.02 -48.40 -36.31
C LYS A 989 16.21 -48.27 -37.83
N ASP A 990 16.49 -47.05 -38.32
CA ASP A 990 17.75 -46.85 -39.07
C ASP A 990 18.24 -45.39 -39.09
N LYS A 991 19.37 -45.12 -39.77
CA LYS A 991 20.20 -43.90 -39.68
C LYS A 991 20.13 -42.96 -40.90
N SER A 992 20.60 -41.73 -40.64
CA SER A 992 21.38 -40.85 -41.55
C SER A 992 20.64 -39.86 -42.46
N SER A 993 21.14 -38.60 -42.43
CA SER A 993 21.09 -37.57 -43.50
C SER A 993 19.68 -37.05 -43.93
N THR A 994 19.45 -35.77 -44.29
CA THR A 994 20.37 -34.67 -44.70
C THR A 994 19.73 -33.29 -44.41
N LEU A 995 20.54 -32.23 -44.29
CA LEU A 995 20.12 -30.82 -44.55
C LEU A 995 19.96 -30.62 -46.07
N PRO A 996 19.07 -29.74 -46.60
CA PRO A 996 19.20 -28.27 -46.51
C PRO A 996 17.81 -27.52 -46.48
N PRO A 997 17.65 -26.28 -46.98
CA PRO A 997 18.07 -25.01 -46.39
C PRO A 997 16.91 -24.01 -46.12
N ARG A 998 17.26 -22.79 -45.66
CA ARG A 998 16.37 -21.60 -45.55
C ARG A 998 15.53 -21.34 -46.82
N ALA A 999 14.27 -20.91 -46.66
CA ALA A 999 13.85 -19.53 -46.96
C ALA A 999 12.31 -19.30 -46.94
N LYS A 1000 11.78 -18.72 -45.86
CA LYS A 1000 11.03 -17.44 -45.87
C LYS A 1000 10.82 -16.94 -44.44
#